data_AF-A0A1Z8ZN83-F1
#
_entry.id   AF-A0A1Z8ZN83-F1
#
_cell.length_a   1.000
_cell.length_b   1.000
_cell.length_c   1.000
_cell.angle_alpha   90.00
_cell.angle_beta   90.00
_cell.angle_gamma   90.00
#
_symmetry.space_group_name_H-M   'P 1'
#
loop_
_entity.id
_entity.type
_entity.pdbx_description
1 polymer ?
#
loop_
_entity_poly.entity_id
_entity_poly.type
_entity_poly.pdbx_seq_one_letter_code
_entity_poly.pdbx_strand_id
1 'polypeptide(L)'
;MKLLLTLILLPAIVMAQAKPKKKKKFSPKLGAGVAADRLHPLVKLENVYPLDEVELKISAMAFQGEDLFVSVFTPDRQNKAPFKKGEIFKVTGLVGNSERAKIKAHRLMGDLYEPTAIAVFEGKIYVGEKDKISRLEDKNGDGVFTVDEKVVLMDGTSQPNFHTYTVGFETIKRKGETYLAGNFTTSIRLGGSRDLNVTVNPKTKRGSTFLLGPITGTEKPSEVDISYYAGGYRTPNGFAVGDENEIVVVDNQGVFNPSNEFIRLTQGGFYGHYLLKKGNTNIAAFQPENVDSNIGGSRYQTPTTVHLPQGIVNRSPTQPIKLKGLKGALSVYNDQWLMGELTLGRLNRVFLEEVEGVWQGAVFLHSGGHDAEGQIGFTAGPNRIVKGPDEKYYLGHIGHGGLWQFLPKPNEEPKPHYGLQRLSFVSDVPGDFNEMVAIRDKPGGLEIELFKAIDQSQLDGIQLATKQWTYVPTNGYGGRNFGEEGLEITKKELSKDGKRIRLTMPGIRDNSPPFVTHQKYSNENVGWVIEVKLKNLQLYKDTGWYTMIRHQGGGSTQLVAAGFDVKKDPMKYARAQYKAICAACHTLDGNRLAGPSFKGLFGKKQTVIRDGKKVTVTVDDDYLLRSIATPLAETPEGYPPAMPALNLSVAEQKALVEWIKILK
;
A
#
# COMPACT_ATOMS: atom_id res chain seq x y z
N MET A 1 31.61 59.36 -46.89
CA MET A 1 32.24 58.56 -45.82
C MET A 1 31.81 57.11 -46.03
N LYS A 2 32.75 56.25 -46.45
CA LYS A 2 32.53 54.83 -46.77
C LYS A 2 32.22 54.05 -45.49
N LEU A 3 31.34 53.06 -45.56
CA LEU A 3 31.74 51.67 -45.27
C LEU A 3 30.71 50.68 -45.85
N LEU A 4 31.13 50.03 -46.94
CA LEU A 4 30.66 48.72 -47.35
C LEU A 4 31.02 47.71 -46.24
N LEU A 5 30.11 46.82 -45.85
CA LEU A 5 30.52 45.52 -45.30
C LEU A 5 29.64 44.41 -45.88
N THR A 6 30.36 43.44 -46.42
CA THR A 6 29.97 42.36 -47.31
C THR A 6 29.26 41.24 -46.54
N LEU A 7 28.15 40.74 -47.10
CA LEU A 7 27.41 39.59 -46.58
C LEU A 7 28.17 38.29 -46.96
N ILE A 8 28.80 37.65 -45.98
CA ILE A 8 29.41 36.31 -46.16
C ILE A 8 28.33 35.27 -45.80
N LEU A 9 27.84 34.53 -46.79
CA LEU A 9 27.07 33.30 -46.57
C LEU A 9 28.01 32.19 -46.07
N LEU A 10 27.86 31.79 -44.81
CA LEU A 10 28.31 30.48 -44.33
C LEU A 10 27.14 29.48 -44.42
N PRO A 11 27.36 28.25 -44.94
CA PRO A 11 26.33 27.22 -44.88
C PRO A 11 26.16 26.76 -43.43
N ALA A 12 25.01 27.06 -42.84
CA ALA A 12 24.62 26.49 -41.56
C ALA A 12 24.41 24.97 -41.75
N ILE A 13 25.32 24.17 -41.18
CA ILE A 13 25.10 22.75 -40.96
C ILE A 13 23.88 22.62 -40.04
N VAL A 14 22.74 22.23 -40.60
CA VAL A 14 21.56 21.84 -39.82
C VAL A 14 21.89 20.53 -39.11
N MET A 15 22.42 20.64 -37.88
CA MET A 15 22.34 19.52 -36.95
C MET A 15 20.86 19.34 -36.60
N ALA A 16 20.23 18.32 -37.19
CA ALA A 16 18.92 17.87 -36.77
C ALA A 16 18.98 17.49 -35.29
N GLN A 17 18.55 18.41 -34.42
CA GLN A 17 18.28 18.09 -33.02
C GLN A 17 17.16 17.04 -33.00
N ALA A 18 17.54 15.79 -32.73
CA ALA A 18 16.58 14.74 -32.44
C ALA A 18 15.72 15.22 -31.26
N LYS A 19 14.44 15.52 -31.52
CA LYS A 19 13.47 15.85 -30.47
C LYS A 19 13.57 14.77 -29.38
N PRO A 20 13.75 15.12 -28.10
CA PRO A 20 13.80 14.13 -27.05
C PRO A 20 12.50 13.34 -27.08
N LYS A 21 12.60 12.01 -27.29
CA LYS A 21 11.45 11.11 -27.21
C LYS A 21 10.82 11.34 -25.84
N LYS A 22 9.59 11.88 -25.80
CA LYS A 22 8.79 11.98 -24.59
C LYS A 22 8.76 10.58 -23.96
N LYS A 23 9.46 10.39 -22.83
CA LYS A 23 9.33 9.17 -22.04
C LYS A 23 7.84 9.02 -21.75
N LYS A 24 7.22 7.91 -22.22
CA LYS A 24 5.84 7.59 -21.84
C LYS A 24 5.78 7.61 -20.32
N LYS A 25 4.99 8.53 -19.76
CA LYS A 25 4.72 8.53 -18.32
C LYS A 25 4.16 7.16 -17.96
N PHE A 26 4.79 6.48 -17.01
CA PHE A 26 4.22 5.28 -16.42
C PHE A 26 2.87 5.65 -15.83
N SER A 27 1.80 5.15 -16.44
CA SER A 27 0.45 5.22 -15.89
C SER A 27 -0.02 3.77 -15.80
N PRO A 28 -0.03 3.15 -14.61
CA PRO A 28 -0.67 1.86 -14.46
C PRO A 28 -2.14 2.07 -14.80
N LYS A 29 -2.59 1.39 -15.86
CA LYS A 29 -4.00 1.37 -16.25
C LYS A 29 -4.79 0.85 -15.04
N LEU A 30 -5.86 1.55 -14.68
CA LEU A 30 -6.86 1.03 -13.73
C LEU A 30 -7.38 -0.30 -14.32
N GLY A 31 -7.38 -1.37 -13.52
CA GLY A 31 -7.92 -2.64 -13.95
C GLY A 31 -9.39 -2.46 -14.34
N ALA A 32 -9.80 -2.97 -15.50
CA ALA A 32 -11.15 -2.81 -16.05
C ALA A 32 -12.23 -3.63 -15.33
N GLY A 33 -11.94 -4.21 -14.17
CA GLY A 33 -12.79 -5.25 -13.57
C GLY A 33 -12.86 -5.13 -12.06
N VAL A 34 -13.70 -4.22 -11.59
CA VAL A 34 -14.31 -4.35 -10.26
C VAL A 34 -15.78 -3.98 -10.43
N ALA A 35 -16.67 -4.94 -10.16
CA ALA A 35 -18.12 -4.81 -10.20
C ALA A 35 -18.58 -3.52 -9.51
N ALA A 36 -19.62 -2.88 -10.09
CA ALA A 36 -20.23 -1.59 -9.70
C ALA A 36 -19.69 -0.98 -8.40
N ASP A 37 -18.86 0.06 -8.56
CA ASP A 37 -18.42 0.93 -7.47
C ASP A 37 -19.65 1.65 -6.90
N ARG A 38 -20.23 1.10 -5.82
CA ARG A 38 -21.44 1.59 -5.17
C ARG A 38 -21.30 1.48 -3.66
N LEU A 39 -22.11 2.23 -2.91
CA LEU A 39 -22.14 2.13 -1.45
C LEU A 39 -22.52 0.72 -0.97
N HIS A 40 -21.94 0.29 0.16
CA HIS A 40 -22.27 -0.98 0.78
C HIS A 40 -23.73 -0.97 1.32
N PRO A 41 -24.56 -1.99 1.04
CA PRO A 41 -25.97 -1.99 1.45
C PRO A 41 -26.19 -1.94 2.97
N LEU A 42 -25.18 -2.35 3.75
CA LEU A 42 -25.25 -2.33 5.20
C LEU A 42 -24.76 -1.02 5.84
N VAL A 43 -24.49 0.03 5.04
CA VAL A 43 -24.08 1.33 5.59
C VAL A 43 -24.87 2.48 4.99
N LYS A 44 -25.02 3.54 5.78
CA LYS A 44 -25.50 4.86 5.37
C LYS A 44 -24.34 5.84 5.37
N LEU A 45 -24.26 6.67 4.33
CA LEU A 45 -23.39 7.85 4.29
C LEU A 45 -24.20 9.13 4.48
N GLU A 46 -23.59 10.09 5.15
CA GLU A 46 -24.12 11.44 5.34
C GLU A 46 -23.00 12.45 5.04
N ASN A 47 -23.29 13.43 4.18
CA ASN A 47 -22.40 14.57 3.98
C ASN A 47 -22.55 15.54 5.16
N VAL A 48 -21.53 15.58 6.01
CA VAL A 48 -21.48 16.38 7.23
C VAL A 48 -20.41 17.48 7.13
N TYR A 49 -20.02 17.82 5.90
CA TYR A 49 -19.10 18.91 5.64
C TYR A 49 -19.76 20.26 5.96
N PRO A 50 -19.08 21.20 6.67
CA PRO A 50 -19.66 22.50 7.00
C PRO A 50 -20.07 23.28 5.74
N LEU A 51 -21.03 24.21 5.87
CA LEU A 51 -21.42 25.12 4.77
C LEU A 51 -20.50 26.34 4.64
N ASP A 52 -19.65 26.57 5.64
CA ASP A 52 -18.69 27.67 5.62
C ASP A 52 -17.72 27.50 4.42
N GLU A 53 -17.27 28.60 3.80
CA GLU A 53 -16.37 28.60 2.64
C GLU A 53 -14.92 28.21 3.00
N VAL A 54 -14.73 27.05 3.62
CA VAL A 54 -13.44 26.48 3.97
C VAL A 54 -13.17 25.22 3.14
N GLU A 55 -11.93 25.03 2.68
CA GLU A 55 -11.48 23.78 2.03
C GLU A 55 -10.75 22.87 3.03
N LEU A 56 -11.48 22.03 3.76
CA LEU A 56 -10.90 21.05 4.68
C LEU A 56 -10.31 19.86 3.92
N LYS A 57 -9.06 20.02 3.47
CA LYS A 57 -8.22 18.94 2.91
C LYS A 57 -7.62 18.14 4.06
N ILE A 58 -8.42 17.26 4.64
CA ILE A 58 -8.17 16.65 5.96
C ILE A 58 -7.02 15.65 5.92
N SER A 59 -5.95 15.98 6.66
CA SER A 59 -4.72 15.19 6.74
C SER A 59 -4.55 14.42 8.05
N ALA A 60 -5.27 14.79 9.11
CA ALA A 60 -5.39 14.05 10.36
C ALA A 60 -6.67 14.47 11.09
N MET A 61 -7.17 13.61 11.98
CA MET A 61 -8.40 13.82 12.72
C MET A 61 -8.27 13.24 14.14
N ALA A 62 -8.82 13.93 15.14
CA ALA A 62 -8.94 13.42 16.50
C ALA A 62 -10.21 13.99 17.16
N PHE A 63 -10.96 13.15 17.87
CA PHE A 63 -12.09 13.62 18.68
C PHE A 63 -11.64 13.98 20.10
N GLN A 64 -12.28 14.98 20.68
CA GLN A 64 -12.34 15.18 22.12
C GLN A 64 -13.75 15.61 22.51
N GLY A 65 -14.41 14.81 23.35
CA GLY A 65 -15.85 15.00 23.59
C GLY A 65 -16.61 14.89 22.27
N GLU A 66 -17.45 15.88 21.98
CA GLU A 66 -18.23 15.95 20.73
C GLU A 66 -17.54 16.73 19.59
N ASP A 67 -16.39 17.33 19.87
CA ASP A 67 -15.67 18.17 18.91
C ASP A 67 -14.62 17.36 18.13
N LEU A 68 -14.56 17.61 16.83
CA LEU A 68 -13.58 16.99 15.94
C LEU A 68 -12.47 17.99 15.61
N PHE A 69 -11.24 17.67 16.01
CA PHE A 69 -10.06 18.43 15.64
C PHE A 69 -9.48 17.86 14.36
N VAL A 70 -9.21 18.72 13.37
CA VAL A 70 -8.64 18.32 12.08
C VAL A 70 -7.43 19.16 11.75
N SER A 71 -6.39 18.52 11.22
CA SER A 71 -5.35 19.24 10.48
C SER A 71 -5.67 19.21 8.99
N VAL A 72 -5.35 20.30 8.30
CA VAL A 72 -5.55 20.42 6.85
C VAL A 72 -4.29 20.95 6.20
N PHE A 73 -4.02 20.54 4.96
CA PHE A 73 -2.95 21.12 4.16
C PHE A 73 -3.14 20.89 2.66
N THR A 74 -2.43 21.67 1.87
CA THR A 74 -2.17 21.38 0.45
C THR A 74 -0.70 21.04 0.29
N PRO A 75 -0.32 19.90 -0.32
CA PRO A 75 1.08 19.51 -0.41
C PRO A 75 1.85 20.43 -1.37
N ASP A 76 3.08 20.73 -1.00
CA ASP A 76 4.00 21.39 -1.92
C ASP A 76 4.62 20.40 -2.91
N ARG A 77 4.14 20.47 -4.16
CA ARG A 77 4.66 19.67 -5.28
C ARG A 77 5.74 20.37 -6.09
N GLN A 78 6.17 21.54 -5.65
CA GLN A 78 7.17 22.36 -6.32
C GLN A 78 8.51 22.34 -5.56
N ASN A 79 8.61 21.64 -4.43
CA ASN A 79 9.80 21.60 -3.55
C ASN A 79 10.25 23.01 -3.07
N LYS A 80 9.32 23.94 -2.89
CA LYS A 80 9.49 25.24 -2.23
C LYS A 80 9.29 25.09 -0.71
N ALA A 81 10.17 24.32 -0.07
CA ALA A 81 10.15 24.12 1.38
C ALA A 81 10.78 25.32 2.14
N PRO A 82 10.26 25.69 3.32
CA PRO A 82 9.04 25.17 3.94
C PRO A 82 7.77 25.78 3.33
N PHE A 83 6.78 24.93 3.07
CA PHE A 83 5.48 25.37 2.57
C PHE A 83 4.46 25.43 3.72
N LYS A 84 4.42 26.58 4.40
CA LYS A 84 3.61 26.80 5.60
C LYS A 84 2.20 27.28 5.25
N LYS A 85 1.39 26.37 4.70
CA LYS A 85 -0.05 26.61 4.43
C LYS A 85 -0.96 25.63 5.15
N GLY A 86 -0.42 24.94 6.15
CA GLY A 86 -1.16 24.02 6.98
C GLY A 86 -1.89 24.75 8.10
N GLU A 87 -3.02 24.20 8.50
CA GLU A 87 -3.91 24.80 9.49
C GLU A 87 -4.55 23.70 10.36
N ILE A 88 -5.06 24.10 11.53
CA ILE A 88 -5.85 23.25 12.42
C ILE A 88 -7.21 23.89 12.62
N PHE A 89 -8.25 23.07 12.58
CA PHE A 89 -9.63 23.48 12.84
C PHE A 89 -10.27 22.61 13.92
N LYS A 90 -11.17 23.20 14.68
CA LYS A 90 -12.14 22.51 15.53
C LYS A 90 -13.50 22.52 14.82
N VAL A 91 -14.04 21.35 14.55
CA VAL A 91 -15.35 21.17 13.94
C VAL A 91 -16.38 20.83 15.02
N THR A 92 -17.36 21.72 15.21
CA THR A 92 -18.38 21.64 16.26
C THR A 92 -19.76 21.32 15.67
N GLY A 93 -20.67 20.79 16.49
CA GLY A 93 -22.06 20.51 16.08
C GLY A 93 -22.22 19.30 15.17
N LEU A 94 -21.20 18.45 15.12
CA LEU A 94 -21.07 17.29 14.23
C LEU A 94 -21.78 16.04 14.75
N VAL A 95 -21.71 15.80 16.06
CA VAL A 95 -22.30 14.63 16.72
C VAL A 95 -23.82 14.78 16.80
N GLY A 96 -24.56 13.70 16.51
CA GLY A 96 -26.03 13.71 16.58
C GLY A 96 -26.75 14.56 15.51
N ASN A 97 -26.02 15.22 14.60
CA ASN A 97 -26.58 16.19 13.66
C ASN A 97 -26.21 15.86 12.21
N SER A 98 -27.16 15.96 11.28
CA SER A 98 -26.94 15.80 9.83
C SER A 98 -27.17 17.10 9.04
N GLU A 99 -27.64 18.17 9.69
CA GLU A 99 -27.87 19.46 9.05
C GLU A 99 -26.55 20.24 8.97
N ARG A 100 -25.98 20.32 7.77
CA ARG A 100 -24.70 20.99 7.51
C ARG A 100 -24.63 22.45 7.98
N ALA A 101 -25.76 23.16 8.04
CA ALA A 101 -25.83 24.55 8.50
C ALA A 101 -25.45 24.74 9.98
N LYS A 102 -25.64 23.70 10.80
CA LYS A 102 -25.32 23.68 12.23
C LYS A 102 -23.88 23.21 12.51
N ILE A 103 -23.19 22.70 11.49
CA ILE A 103 -21.80 22.23 11.60
C ILE A 103 -20.88 23.40 11.26
N LYS A 104 -19.95 23.72 12.16
CA LYS A 104 -19.04 24.88 12.04
C LYS A 104 -17.60 24.47 12.15
N ALA A 105 -16.74 25.06 11.33
CA ALA A 105 -15.29 24.86 11.38
C ALA A 105 -14.60 26.12 11.90
N HIS A 106 -14.06 26.05 13.12
CA HIS A 106 -13.34 27.16 13.76
C HIS A 106 -11.85 26.96 13.58
N ARG A 107 -11.20 27.91 12.92
CA ARG A 107 -9.74 27.87 12.74
C ARG A 107 -9.06 28.10 14.10
N LEU A 108 -8.22 27.16 14.50
CA LEU A 108 -7.47 27.23 15.76
C LEU A 108 -6.04 27.71 15.53
N MET A 109 -5.40 27.30 14.44
CA MET A 109 -4.00 27.67 14.17
C MET A 109 -3.71 27.67 12.67
N GLY A 110 -2.82 28.57 12.24
CA GLY A 110 -2.30 28.64 10.87
C GLY A 110 -0.77 28.52 10.77
N ASP A 111 -0.26 28.72 9.56
CA ASP A 111 1.17 28.79 9.25
C ASP A 111 1.98 27.54 9.64
N LEU A 112 1.34 26.37 9.58
CA LEU A 112 1.94 25.08 9.88
C LEU A 112 2.61 24.46 8.65
N TYR A 113 3.74 23.79 8.85
CA TYR A 113 4.47 23.11 7.79
C TYR A 113 3.89 21.70 7.51
N GLU A 114 2.88 21.67 6.63
CA GLU A 114 2.21 20.46 6.12
C GLU A 114 1.87 19.45 7.25
N PRO A 115 1.03 19.85 8.23
CA PRO A 115 0.66 19.03 9.37
C PRO A 115 -0.12 17.80 8.89
N THR A 116 0.32 16.62 9.33
CA THR A 116 -0.20 15.32 8.85
C THR A 116 -0.51 14.34 9.98
N ALA A 117 -0.41 14.81 11.22
CA ALA A 117 -0.71 14.07 12.43
C ALA A 117 -1.30 14.99 13.51
N ILE A 118 -2.34 14.53 14.20
CA ILE A 118 -2.98 15.23 15.31
C ILE A 118 -3.50 14.23 16.35
N ALA A 119 -3.29 14.52 17.63
CA ALA A 119 -3.93 13.82 18.74
C ALA A 119 -4.38 14.83 19.79
N VAL A 120 -5.37 14.45 20.58
CA VAL A 120 -5.80 15.21 21.75
C VAL A 120 -5.67 14.34 22.98
N PHE A 121 -4.90 14.81 23.97
CA PHE A 121 -4.64 14.07 25.20
C PHE A 121 -4.63 15.05 26.38
N GLU A 122 -5.39 14.75 27.44
CA GLU A 122 -5.56 15.62 28.62
C GLU A 122 -5.90 17.09 28.26
N GLY A 123 -6.75 17.28 27.23
CA GLY A 123 -7.13 18.61 26.74
C GLY A 123 -6.06 19.37 25.96
N LYS A 124 -4.94 18.72 25.65
CA LYS A 124 -3.85 19.31 24.85
C LYS A 124 -3.82 18.73 23.46
N ILE A 125 -3.59 19.60 22.48
CA ILE A 125 -3.48 19.22 21.07
C ILE A 125 -2.00 18.96 20.74
N TYR A 126 -1.70 17.75 20.28
CA TYR A 126 -0.40 17.36 19.76
C TYR A 126 -0.42 17.39 18.24
N VAL A 127 0.58 17.99 17.61
CA VAL A 127 0.63 18.23 16.16
C VAL A 127 1.95 17.76 15.59
N GLY A 128 1.88 16.96 14.53
CA GLY A 128 3.04 16.51 13.75
C GLY A 128 3.13 17.27 12.44
N GLU A 129 4.10 18.17 12.35
CA GLU A 129 4.53 18.80 11.10
C GLU A 129 5.64 17.97 10.44
N LYS A 130 6.05 18.37 9.25
CA LYS A 130 7.16 17.70 8.56
C LYS A 130 8.48 17.74 9.32
N ASP A 131 8.77 18.85 9.99
CA ASP A 131 10.08 19.11 10.63
C ASP A 131 10.06 19.01 12.16
N LYS A 132 8.89 18.91 12.80
CA LYS A 132 8.77 18.81 14.26
C LYS A 132 7.48 18.15 14.75
N ILE A 133 7.48 17.79 16.02
CA ILE A 133 6.32 17.39 16.81
C ILE A 133 6.17 18.40 17.96
N SER A 134 4.98 18.98 18.11
CA SER A 134 4.70 20.01 19.11
C SER A 134 3.42 19.73 19.89
N ARG A 135 3.31 20.29 21.10
CA ARG A 135 2.06 20.44 21.85
C ARG A 135 1.61 21.90 21.80
N LEU A 136 0.31 22.13 21.65
CA LEU A 136 -0.28 23.47 21.72
C LEU A 136 -0.73 23.78 23.15
N GLU A 137 -0.44 25.00 23.61
CA GLU A 137 -0.83 25.51 24.91
C GLU A 137 -1.58 26.82 24.78
N ASP A 138 -2.88 26.79 25.03
CA ASP A 138 -3.70 27.99 25.08
C ASP A 138 -3.38 28.77 26.37
N LYS A 139 -2.61 29.85 26.25
CA LYS A 139 -2.15 30.64 27.41
C LYS A 139 -3.16 31.71 27.82
N ASN A 140 -4.02 32.16 26.91
CA ASN A 140 -4.97 33.25 27.15
C ASN A 140 -6.43 32.76 27.30
N GLY A 141 -6.71 31.50 26.99
CA GLY A 141 -8.01 30.85 27.13
C GLY A 141 -8.99 31.15 25.98
N ASP A 142 -8.52 31.67 24.84
CA ASP A 142 -9.39 32.04 23.71
C ASP A 142 -9.63 30.91 22.71
N GLY A 143 -8.90 29.80 22.84
CA GLY A 143 -8.99 28.63 21.96
C GLY A 143 -8.34 28.82 20.58
N VAL A 144 -7.58 29.89 20.33
CA VAL A 144 -6.86 30.18 19.10
C VAL A 144 -5.36 30.30 19.40
N PHE A 145 -4.57 29.47 18.73
CA PHE A 145 -3.15 29.33 19.05
C PHE A 145 -2.25 30.19 18.15
N THR A 146 -1.27 30.81 18.77
CA THR A 146 -0.16 31.50 18.10
C THR A 146 1.08 30.61 17.98
N VAL A 147 2.12 31.11 17.29
CA VAL A 147 3.38 30.38 17.15
C VAL A 147 4.13 30.24 18.48
N ASP A 148 4.02 31.20 19.41
CA ASP A 148 4.68 31.14 20.72
C ASP A 148 3.97 30.21 21.72
N GLU A 149 2.77 29.75 21.37
CA GLU A 149 1.98 28.76 22.11
C GLU A 149 2.27 27.31 21.68
N LYS A 150 3.34 27.12 20.89
CA LYS A 150 3.87 25.81 20.53
C LYS A 150 5.03 25.41 21.43
N VAL A 151 4.83 24.36 22.21
CA VAL A 151 5.92 23.65 22.90
C VAL A 151 6.47 22.58 21.94
N VAL A 152 7.65 22.81 21.39
CA VAL A 152 8.32 21.86 20.48
C VAL A 152 8.92 20.72 21.30
N LEU A 153 8.35 19.52 21.16
CA LEU A 153 8.77 18.31 21.88
C LEU A 153 9.91 17.59 21.18
N MET A 154 9.93 17.63 19.85
CA MET A 154 11.02 17.10 19.03
C MET A 154 11.10 17.89 17.73
N ASP A 155 12.30 18.30 17.34
CA ASP A 155 12.58 18.96 16.07
C ASP A 155 13.50 18.12 15.17
N GLY A 156 13.76 18.62 13.97
CA GLY A 156 14.62 17.96 13.00
C GLY A 156 14.09 16.60 12.55
N THR A 157 12.77 16.41 12.56
CA THR A 157 12.16 15.15 12.11
C THR A 157 12.33 14.97 10.61
N SER A 158 12.54 16.03 9.82
CA SER A 158 12.90 15.90 8.39
C SER A 158 13.90 16.91 7.87
N GLN A 159 14.57 16.48 6.80
CA GLN A 159 15.12 17.36 5.76
C GLN A 159 14.01 17.89 4.83
N PRO A 160 14.26 18.98 4.08
CA PRO A 160 13.36 19.41 3.02
C PRO A 160 13.13 18.33 1.94
N ASN A 161 11.96 17.70 1.95
CA ASN A 161 11.53 16.77 0.91
C ASN A 161 9.99 16.70 0.86
N PHE A 162 9.40 16.75 -0.34
CA PHE A 162 7.94 16.80 -0.51
C PHE A 162 7.20 15.59 0.11
N HIS A 163 7.89 14.49 0.38
CA HIS A 163 7.29 13.23 0.77
C HIS A 163 7.66 12.79 2.21
N THR A 164 8.18 13.70 3.02
CA THR A 164 8.64 13.40 4.39
C THR A 164 7.67 13.83 5.47
N TYR A 165 6.52 13.17 5.52
CA TYR A 165 5.44 13.43 6.45
C TYR A 165 5.66 12.75 7.81
N THR A 166 4.92 13.26 8.80
CA THR A 166 4.68 12.65 10.10
C THR A 166 3.22 12.23 10.11
N VAL A 167 2.95 10.93 10.08
CA VAL A 167 1.59 10.39 9.88
C VAL A 167 1.09 9.72 11.16
N GLY A 168 -0.17 9.94 11.49
CA GLY A 168 -0.85 9.28 12.60
C GLY A 168 -1.02 10.20 13.79
N PHE A 169 -0.57 9.75 14.95
CA PHE A 169 -0.90 10.18 16.32
C PHE A 169 -2.11 9.45 16.87
N GLU A 170 -1.82 8.23 17.31
CA GLU A 170 -2.65 7.50 18.26
C GLU A 170 -1.93 7.51 19.61
N THR A 171 -2.63 7.07 20.65
CA THR A 171 -2.00 6.85 21.96
C THR A 171 -1.78 5.36 22.20
N ILE A 172 -0.68 5.04 22.88
CA ILE A 172 -0.39 3.66 23.30
C ILE A 172 0.05 3.68 24.76
N LYS A 173 -0.40 2.70 25.55
CA LYS A 173 0.01 2.56 26.95
C LYS A 173 1.12 1.55 27.11
N ARG A 174 2.21 1.91 27.80
CA ARG A 174 3.32 1.02 28.13
C ARG A 174 3.72 1.23 29.58
N LYS A 175 3.73 0.15 30.36
CA LYS A 175 4.13 0.17 31.79
C LYS A 175 3.42 1.26 32.61
N GLY A 176 2.14 1.51 32.31
CA GLY A 176 1.33 2.53 33.01
C GLY A 176 1.44 3.95 32.45
N GLU A 177 2.36 4.21 31.53
CA GLU A 177 2.55 5.52 30.90
C GLU A 177 1.95 5.56 29.49
N THR A 178 1.54 6.75 29.05
CA THR A 178 0.99 6.98 27.71
C THR A 178 2.06 7.58 26.80
N TYR A 179 2.14 7.06 25.57
CA TYR A 179 3.04 7.55 24.53
C TYR A 179 2.25 7.94 23.29
N LEU A 180 2.72 8.96 22.60
CA LEU A 180 2.26 9.30 21.26
C LEU A 180 2.88 8.35 20.25
N ALA A 181 2.06 7.68 19.45
CA ALA A 181 2.51 6.74 18.44
C ALA A 181 2.22 7.25 17.03
N GLY A 182 3.17 7.07 16.10
CA GLY A 182 2.99 7.50 14.72
C GLY A 182 4.07 6.95 13.79
N ASN A 183 3.99 7.32 12.52
CA ASN A 183 4.92 6.91 11.48
C ASN A 183 5.69 8.10 10.90
N PHE A 184 6.96 7.89 10.59
CA PHE A 184 7.68 8.76 9.67
C PHE A 184 7.74 8.13 8.28
N THR A 185 7.33 8.87 7.25
CA THR A 185 7.49 8.43 5.85
C THR A 185 8.93 8.67 5.37
N THR A 186 9.29 8.10 4.21
CA THR A 186 10.64 8.22 3.65
C THR A 186 10.80 9.33 2.62
N SER A 187 12.06 9.75 2.43
CA SER A 187 12.45 10.67 1.37
C SER A 187 12.43 9.97 0.01
N ILE A 188 11.73 10.57 -0.94
CA ILE A 188 11.68 10.07 -2.33
C ILE A 188 11.97 11.20 -3.31
N ARG A 189 12.40 10.83 -4.50
CA ARG A 189 12.47 11.75 -5.64
C ARG A 189 11.12 11.81 -6.35
N LEU A 190 10.87 12.91 -7.05
CA LEU A 190 9.74 12.98 -7.99
C LEU A 190 9.77 11.78 -8.94
N GLY A 191 8.65 11.06 -9.04
CA GLY A 191 8.56 9.79 -9.77
C GLY A 191 8.74 8.53 -8.92
N GLY A 192 8.98 8.65 -7.61
CA GLY A 192 8.79 7.56 -6.65
C GLY A 192 10.04 6.77 -6.25
N SER A 193 11.19 7.01 -6.89
CA SER A 193 12.46 6.37 -6.52
C SER A 193 12.98 6.89 -5.17
N ARG A 194 13.75 6.07 -4.44
CA ARG A 194 14.35 6.43 -3.14
C ARG A 194 15.26 7.65 -3.28
N ASP A 195 15.25 8.51 -2.27
CA ASP A 195 16.26 9.56 -2.09
C ASP A 195 17.12 9.30 -0.85
N LEU A 196 18.22 10.05 -0.70
CA LEU A 196 18.99 10.02 0.54
C LEU A 196 18.16 10.60 1.67
N ASN A 197 18.24 10.00 2.85
CA ASN A 197 17.62 10.50 4.06
C ASN A 197 18.69 11.18 4.93
N VAL A 198 19.04 12.44 4.62
CA VAL A 198 20.09 13.17 5.35
C VAL A 198 19.64 13.38 6.79
N THR A 199 20.55 13.10 7.71
CA THR A 199 20.33 13.25 9.14
C THR A 199 20.26 14.72 9.53
N VAL A 200 19.08 15.16 9.99
CA VAL A 200 18.87 16.46 10.64
C VAL A 200 18.93 16.31 12.15
N ASN A 201 18.16 15.35 12.69
CA ASN A 201 18.23 14.90 14.08
C ASN A 201 18.68 13.42 14.11
N PRO A 202 19.75 13.06 14.84
CA PRO A 202 20.26 11.69 14.89
C PRO A 202 19.27 10.68 15.51
N LYS A 203 18.34 11.15 16.36
CA LYS A 203 17.29 10.31 16.92
C LYS A 203 16.23 9.91 15.90
N THR A 204 16.07 10.65 14.80
CA THR A 204 15.01 10.40 13.81
C THR A 204 15.34 9.25 12.85
N LYS A 205 14.59 8.16 12.94
CA LYS A 205 14.59 7.04 11.98
C LYS A 205 13.35 7.11 11.09
N ARG A 206 13.50 7.59 9.84
CA ARG A 206 12.41 7.65 8.86
C ARG A 206 12.07 6.26 8.31
N GLY A 207 10.87 6.10 7.75
CA GLY A 207 10.35 4.79 7.33
C GLY A 207 10.06 3.87 8.50
N SER A 208 9.67 4.43 9.66
CA SER A 208 9.55 3.72 10.93
C SER A 208 8.35 4.18 11.75
N THR A 209 7.85 3.29 12.59
CA THR A 209 6.86 3.59 13.62
C THR A 209 7.59 3.96 14.91
N PHE A 210 7.29 5.14 15.44
CA PHE A 210 7.90 5.68 16.64
C PHE A 210 6.90 5.77 17.79
N LEU A 211 7.44 5.81 19.01
CA LEU A 211 6.75 6.17 20.24
C LEU A 211 7.49 7.37 20.84
N LEU A 212 6.79 8.49 21.00
CA LEU A 212 7.29 9.72 21.63
C LEU A 212 6.61 9.90 22.98
N GLY A 213 7.38 10.08 24.05
CA GLY A 213 6.82 10.32 25.38
C GLY A 213 7.76 9.89 26.52
N PRO A 214 7.19 9.67 27.72
CA PRO A 214 5.76 9.68 28.02
C PRO A 214 5.12 11.08 27.82
N ILE A 215 3.84 11.11 27.43
CA ILE A 215 3.04 12.34 27.35
C ILE A 215 2.16 12.49 28.59
N THR A 216 2.05 13.71 29.09
CA THR A 216 1.32 14.09 30.32
C THR A 216 0.40 15.29 30.12
N GLY A 217 0.52 16.02 29.00
CA GLY A 217 -0.14 17.30 28.75
C GLY A 217 0.66 18.50 29.29
N THR A 218 1.69 18.26 30.11
CA THR A 218 2.52 19.30 30.73
C THR A 218 4.03 19.04 30.62
N GLU A 219 4.42 17.96 29.94
CA GLU A 219 5.82 17.54 29.81
C GLU A 219 6.69 18.62 29.15
N LYS A 220 7.93 18.73 29.62
CA LYS A 220 8.96 19.58 29.02
C LYS A 220 9.65 18.84 27.88
N PRO A 221 10.23 19.55 26.89
CA PRO A 221 10.99 18.90 25.81
C PRO A 221 12.15 18.01 26.30
N SER A 222 12.75 18.30 27.46
CA SER A 222 13.81 17.47 28.04
C SER A 222 13.32 16.17 28.70
N GLU A 223 12.01 16.02 28.92
CA GLU A 223 11.39 14.87 29.59
C GLU A 223 10.85 13.84 28.59
N VAL A 224 10.78 14.21 27.31
CA VAL A 224 10.33 13.33 26.23
C VAL A 224 11.51 12.72 25.50
N ASP A 225 11.39 11.43 25.18
CA ASP A 225 12.30 10.76 24.25
C ASP A 225 11.52 10.01 23.17
N ILE A 226 12.24 9.64 22.11
CA ILE A 226 11.69 8.86 21.00
C ILE A 226 12.31 7.47 20.95
N SER A 227 11.44 6.46 20.87
CA SER A 227 11.82 5.06 20.63
C SER A 227 11.09 4.52 19.41
N TYR A 228 11.49 3.33 18.92
CA TYR A 228 10.95 2.75 17.70
C TYR A 228 10.35 1.37 17.95
N TYR A 229 9.17 1.14 17.39
CA TYR A 229 8.46 -0.14 17.50
C TYR A 229 8.82 -1.07 16.34
N ALA A 230 8.87 -0.56 15.11
CA ALA A 230 9.23 -1.29 13.90
C ALA A 230 9.66 -0.32 12.78
N GLY A 231 10.21 -0.83 11.69
CA GLY A 231 10.59 -0.01 10.54
C GLY A 231 10.61 -0.73 9.20
N GLY A 232 11.13 -0.06 8.18
CA GLY A 232 11.20 -0.59 6.82
C GLY A 232 9.95 -0.33 5.98
N TYR A 233 9.30 0.82 6.15
CA TYR A 233 8.17 1.27 5.32
C TYR A 233 8.60 2.33 4.30
N ARG A 234 7.83 2.49 3.23
CA ARG A 234 8.04 3.56 2.24
C ARG A 234 7.18 4.79 2.53
N THR A 235 5.86 4.62 2.38
CA THR A 235 4.83 5.66 2.49
C THR A 235 3.67 5.12 3.34
N PRO A 236 3.87 4.97 4.67
CA PRO A 236 2.86 4.45 5.58
C PRO A 236 1.76 5.49 5.86
N ASN A 237 0.86 5.73 4.89
CA ASN A 237 -0.20 6.74 5.02
C ASN A 237 -1.34 6.33 5.96
N GLY A 238 -1.49 5.03 6.24
CA GLY A 238 -2.42 4.55 7.26
C GLY A 238 -1.69 4.07 8.51
N PHE A 239 -2.26 4.43 9.66
CA PHE A 239 -1.77 4.09 10.98
C PHE A 239 -2.96 3.95 11.93
N ALA A 240 -2.93 2.94 12.80
CA ALA A 240 -3.89 2.79 13.88
C ALA A 240 -3.26 2.02 15.04
N VAL A 241 -3.76 2.27 16.24
CA VAL A 241 -3.50 1.47 17.45
C VAL A 241 -4.85 0.93 17.92
N GLY A 242 -4.96 -0.39 18.05
CA GLY A 242 -6.15 -1.03 18.59
C GLY A 242 -6.17 -1.03 20.12
N ASP A 243 -7.30 -1.43 20.69
CA ASP A 243 -7.56 -1.40 22.13
C ASP A 243 -6.59 -2.28 22.95
N GLU A 244 -6.00 -3.30 22.32
CA GLU A 244 -5.02 -4.20 22.94
C GLU A 244 -3.58 -3.76 22.65
N ASN A 245 -3.39 -2.49 22.26
CA ASN A 245 -2.14 -1.89 21.80
C ASN A 245 -1.56 -2.58 20.54
N GLU A 246 -2.36 -3.32 19.76
CA GLU A 246 -1.91 -3.81 18.46
C GLU A 246 -1.75 -2.64 17.49
N ILE A 247 -0.56 -2.51 16.90
CA ILE A 247 -0.28 -1.43 15.96
C ILE A 247 -0.46 -1.94 14.53
N VAL A 248 -1.19 -1.19 13.72
CA VAL A 248 -1.38 -1.46 12.29
C VAL A 248 -0.79 -0.32 11.47
N VAL A 249 -0.04 -0.69 10.43
CA VAL A 249 0.48 0.21 9.40
C VAL A 249 -0.06 -0.21 8.05
N VAL A 250 -0.44 0.78 7.25
CA VAL A 250 -0.86 0.57 5.86
C VAL A 250 0.12 1.31 4.96
N ASP A 251 0.98 0.54 4.27
CA ASP A 251 2.05 1.07 3.43
C ASP A 251 1.65 1.10 1.96
N ASN A 252 2.07 2.15 1.25
CA ASN A 252 1.81 2.27 -0.18
C ASN A 252 2.93 1.64 -1.00
N GLN A 253 2.52 0.97 -2.06
CA GLN A 253 3.37 0.33 -3.06
C GLN A 253 4.48 1.24 -3.60
N GLY A 254 5.64 0.68 -3.89
CA GLY A 254 6.77 1.38 -4.50
C GLY A 254 8.08 0.60 -4.45
N VAL A 255 9.21 1.31 -4.21
CA VAL A 255 10.53 0.66 -4.17
C VAL A 255 10.60 -0.33 -3.01
N PHE A 256 11.03 -1.57 -3.28
CA PHE A 256 11.02 -2.72 -2.36
C PHE A 256 9.65 -3.07 -1.77
N ASN A 257 8.58 -2.40 -2.18
CA ASN A 257 7.23 -2.71 -1.73
C ASN A 257 6.37 -3.02 -2.97
N PRO A 258 6.23 -4.31 -3.37
CA PRO A 258 5.69 -4.68 -4.67
C PRO A 258 4.17 -4.44 -4.80
N SER A 259 3.46 -4.53 -3.69
CA SER A 259 2.02 -4.30 -3.53
C SER A 259 1.80 -3.17 -2.51
N ASN A 260 0.56 -2.71 -2.28
CA ASN A 260 0.29 -2.07 -0.99
C ASN A 260 0.11 -3.16 0.06
N GLU A 261 0.25 -2.78 1.32
CA GLU A 261 0.33 -3.75 2.42
C GLU A 261 -0.45 -3.24 3.62
N PHE A 262 -1.24 -4.11 4.22
CA PHE A 262 -1.81 -3.94 5.55
C PHE A 262 -0.98 -4.80 6.50
N ILE A 263 -0.38 -4.17 7.50
CA ILE A 263 0.67 -4.77 8.32
C ILE A 263 0.30 -4.64 9.79
N ARG A 264 0.06 -5.77 10.45
CA ARG A 264 0.03 -5.84 11.91
C ARG A 264 1.47 -5.92 12.41
N LEU A 265 1.89 -4.94 13.19
CA LEU A 265 3.30 -4.78 13.55
C LEU A 265 3.76 -5.81 14.58
N THR A 266 4.94 -6.38 14.35
CA THR A 266 5.72 -7.10 15.36
C THR A 266 6.81 -6.17 15.88
N GLN A 267 6.97 -6.09 17.20
CA GLN A 267 8.02 -5.25 17.79
C GLN A 267 9.40 -5.71 17.30
N GLY A 268 10.22 -4.76 16.84
CA GLY A 268 11.54 -5.01 16.24
C GLY A 268 11.50 -5.45 14.78
N GLY A 269 10.31 -5.53 14.15
CA GLY A 269 10.16 -5.94 12.76
C GLY A 269 10.72 -4.94 11.75
N PHE A 270 11.23 -5.47 10.63
CA PHE A 270 11.66 -4.69 9.47
C PHE A 270 10.91 -5.15 8.23
N TYR A 271 10.14 -4.27 7.57
CA TYR A 271 9.17 -4.64 6.52
C TYR A 271 9.67 -4.39 5.08
N GLY A 272 11.00 -4.41 4.88
CA GLY A 272 11.59 -4.59 3.54
C GLY A 272 11.94 -3.31 2.77
N HIS A 273 11.47 -2.12 3.15
CA HIS A 273 11.91 -0.88 2.52
C HIS A 273 13.25 -0.36 3.06
N TYR A 274 14.32 -0.54 2.27
CA TYR A 274 15.66 -0.09 2.63
C TYR A 274 15.89 1.40 2.34
N LEU A 275 16.26 2.18 3.36
CA LEU A 275 16.85 3.50 3.18
C LEU A 275 18.34 3.41 2.81
N LEU A 276 18.79 4.34 1.97
CA LEU A 276 20.16 4.37 1.47
C LEU A 276 21.15 4.78 2.58
N LYS A 277 22.17 3.94 2.79
CA LYS A 277 23.29 4.21 3.72
C LYS A 277 24.44 4.90 2.95
N LYS A 278 24.61 6.20 3.13
CA LYS A 278 25.70 6.98 2.50
C LYS A 278 26.02 8.24 3.30
N GLY A 279 27.25 8.39 3.77
CA GLY A 279 27.67 9.57 4.52
C GLY A 279 26.82 9.75 5.79
N ASN A 280 26.27 10.96 5.97
CA ASN A 280 25.45 11.31 7.13
C ASN A 280 23.95 11.00 6.93
N THR A 281 23.59 9.76 6.57
CA THR A 281 22.17 9.36 6.44
C THR A 281 21.72 8.45 7.58
N ASN A 282 20.49 8.66 8.03
CA ASN A 282 19.81 7.73 8.94
C ASN A 282 19.10 6.64 8.15
N ILE A 283 19.28 5.37 8.57
CA ILE A 283 18.50 4.23 8.10
C ILE A 283 17.19 4.07 8.89
N ALA A 284 16.26 3.26 8.37
CA ALA A 284 15.04 2.94 9.10
C ALA A 284 15.35 2.15 10.38
N ALA A 285 14.47 2.23 11.38
CA ALA A 285 14.57 1.40 12.56
C ALA A 285 14.59 -0.08 12.16
N PHE A 286 15.45 -0.86 12.82
CA PHE A 286 15.64 -2.30 12.58
C PHE A 286 16.07 -2.68 11.15
N GLN A 287 16.43 -1.72 10.29
CA GLN A 287 17.04 -2.04 9.00
C GLN A 287 18.37 -2.77 9.21
N PRO A 288 18.58 -3.94 8.59
CA PRO A 288 19.82 -4.70 8.75
C PRO A 288 21.05 -3.90 8.28
N GLU A 289 22.02 -3.69 9.18
CA GLU A 289 23.18 -2.84 8.88
C GLU A 289 24.20 -3.46 7.94
N ASN A 290 24.27 -4.79 7.91
CA ASN A 290 25.19 -5.58 7.08
C ASN A 290 24.65 -5.81 5.65
N VAL A 291 23.45 -5.34 5.34
CA VAL A 291 22.85 -5.46 4.01
C VAL A 291 23.12 -4.18 3.22
N ASP A 292 23.78 -4.31 2.07
CA ASP A 292 23.91 -3.21 1.11
C ASP A 292 22.54 -2.69 0.68
N SER A 293 22.19 -1.51 1.19
CA SER A 293 20.93 -0.81 0.91
C SER A 293 20.69 -0.48 -0.57
N ASN A 294 21.71 -0.51 -1.44
CA ASN A 294 21.51 -0.34 -2.89
C ASN A 294 20.89 -1.58 -3.52
N ILE A 295 21.20 -2.76 -2.97
CA ILE A 295 20.73 -4.05 -3.43
C ILE A 295 19.49 -4.49 -2.65
N GLY A 296 19.49 -4.31 -1.32
CA GLY A 296 18.45 -4.80 -0.42
C GLY A 296 18.40 -6.33 -0.36
N GLY A 297 17.23 -6.85 0.02
CA GLY A 297 16.97 -8.28 0.04
C GLY A 297 15.74 -8.64 0.88
N SER A 298 14.80 -9.37 0.29
CA SER A 298 13.58 -9.81 0.98
C SER A 298 13.83 -10.92 2.01
N ARG A 299 15.03 -11.52 2.05
CA ARG A 299 15.39 -12.51 3.09
C ARG A 299 15.35 -11.92 4.51
N TYR A 300 15.56 -10.62 4.66
CA TYR A 300 15.71 -9.99 5.97
C TYR A 300 14.46 -9.25 6.45
N GLN A 301 13.35 -9.35 5.71
CA GLN A 301 12.12 -8.67 6.08
C GLN A 301 11.20 -9.59 6.89
N THR A 302 10.38 -8.97 7.73
CA THR A 302 9.20 -9.61 8.32
C THR A 302 8.10 -9.71 7.25
N PRO A 303 7.38 -10.84 7.16
CA PRO A 303 6.26 -10.98 6.22
C PRO A 303 5.18 -9.91 6.43
N THR A 304 4.56 -9.48 5.32
CA THR A 304 3.36 -8.65 5.34
C THR A 304 2.16 -9.48 5.77
N THR A 305 1.32 -8.92 6.66
CA THR A 305 0.11 -9.59 7.17
C THR A 305 -0.92 -9.81 6.06
N VAL A 306 -1.27 -8.75 5.31
CA VAL A 306 -2.19 -8.83 4.17
C VAL A 306 -1.68 -7.97 3.01
N HIS A 307 -1.41 -8.60 1.88
CA HIS A 307 -1.17 -7.91 0.62
C HIS A 307 -2.46 -7.29 0.10
N LEU A 308 -2.35 -6.06 -0.40
CA LEU A 308 -3.44 -5.28 -0.99
C LEU A 308 -3.15 -5.04 -2.49
N PRO A 309 -3.54 -5.99 -3.38
CA PRO A 309 -3.14 -6.00 -4.78
C PRO A 309 -3.30 -4.65 -5.49
N GLN A 310 -2.17 -4.13 -5.98
CA GLN A 310 -2.05 -2.81 -6.59
C GLN A 310 -2.96 -2.64 -7.83
N GLY A 311 -3.79 -1.60 -7.81
CA GLY A 311 -4.70 -1.25 -8.91
C GLY A 311 -5.93 -2.15 -9.04
N ILE A 312 -6.08 -3.14 -8.15
CA ILE A 312 -7.26 -4.01 -8.05
C ILE A 312 -8.00 -3.69 -6.75
N VAL A 313 -7.32 -3.89 -5.62
CA VAL A 313 -7.87 -3.67 -4.28
C VAL A 313 -7.56 -2.25 -3.82
N ASN A 314 -6.30 -1.84 -3.91
CA ASN A 314 -5.84 -0.52 -3.50
C ASN A 314 -4.85 0.09 -4.49
N ARG A 315 -4.75 1.42 -4.49
CA ARG A 315 -3.69 2.17 -5.16
C ARG A 315 -3.01 3.17 -4.23
N SER A 316 -3.76 3.77 -3.32
CA SER A 316 -3.28 4.65 -2.26
C SER A 316 -4.13 4.40 -1.01
N PRO A 317 -3.92 3.27 -0.31
CA PRO A 317 -4.66 2.97 0.90
C PRO A 317 -4.30 3.94 2.02
N THR A 318 -5.25 4.14 2.93
CA THR A 318 -5.21 5.21 3.94
C THR A 318 -5.54 4.65 5.33
N GLN A 319 -5.90 5.51 6.30
CA GLN A 319 -6.06 5.10 7.70
C GLN A 319 -7.03 3.92 7.84
N PRO A 320 -6.65 2.85 8.57
CA PRO A 320 -7.57 1.79 8.95
C PRO A 320 -8.25 2.11 10.29
N ILE A 321 -9.36 1.45 10.57
CA ILE A 321 -10.01 1.41 11.88
C ILE A 321 -10.57 0.02 12.16
N LYS A 322 -10.48 -0.43 13.41
CA LYS A 322 -11.05 -1.71 13.84
C LYS A 322 -12.55 -1.52 14.12
N LEU A 323 -13.36 -2.44 13.62
CA LEU A 323 -14.80 -2.48 13.88
C LEU A 323 -15.05 -3.16 15.22
N LYS A 324 -15.78 -2.47 16.10
CA LYS A 324 -16.12 -2.93 17.44
C LYS A 324 -17.51 -2.46 17.84
N GLY A 325 -18.19 -3.24 18.66
CA GLY A 325 -19.49 -2.90 19.25
C GLY A 325 -20.68 -3.07 18.30
N LEU A 326 -20.48 -3.69 17.12
CA LEU A 326 -21.59 -4.01 16.22
C LEU A 326 -22.48 -5.10 16.82
N LYS A 327 -23.80 -4.96 16.67
CA LYS A 327 -24.82 -5.81 17.31
C LYS A 327 -25.61 -6.60 16.27
N GLY A 328 -26.33 -7.63 16.74
CA GLY A 328 -27.19 -8.46 15.89
C GLY A 328 -26.40 -9.16 14.78
N ALA A 329 -26.97 -9.21 13.58
CA ALA A 329 -26.32 -9.84 12.42
C ALA A 329 -24.99 -9.18 12.04
N LEU A 330 -24.79 -7.90 12.33
CA LEU A 330 -23.55 -7.16 12.03
C LEU A 330 -22.38 -7.53 12.95
N SER A 331 -22.64 -8.22 14.06
CA SER A 331 -21.59 -8.61 15.01
C SER A 331 -20.52 -9.50 14.38
N VAL A 332 -20.80 -10.13 13.24
CA VAL A 332 -19.86 -10.93 12.45
C VAL A 332 -18.67 -10.13 11.90
N TYR A 333 -18.76 -8.81 11.85
CA TYR A 333 -17.66 -7.93 11.42
C TYR A 333 -16.86 -7.35 12.58
N ASN A 334 -17.23 -7.62 13.84
CA ASN A 334 -16.41 -7.21 14.98
C ASN A 334 -15.00 -7.82 14.85
N ASP A 335 -14.00 -7.07 15.28
CA ASP A 335 -12.57 -7.40 15.17
C ASP A 335 -11.97 -7.40 13.76
N GLN A 336 -12.79 -7.13 12.74
CA GLN A 336 -12.29 -6.84 11.39
C GLN A 336 -11.94 -5.36 11.24
N TRP A 337 -11.21 -5.03 10.19
CA TRP A 337 -10.74 -3.67 9.92
C TRP A 337 -11.42 -3.08 8.70
N LEU A 338 -11.76 -1.80 8.75
CA LEU A 338 -12.18 -1.01 7.61
C LEU A 338 -11.07 -0.03 7.26
N MET A 339 -10.78 0.17 5.98
CA MET A 339 -9.64 0.97 5.53
C MET A 339 -9.99 1.77 4.29
N GLY A 340 -9.61 3.05 4.28
CA GLY A 340 -9.82 3.91 3.13
C GLY A 340 -8.88 3.63 1.96
N GLU A 341 -9.35 4.00 0.77
CA GLU A 341 -8.58 4.01 -0.45
C GLU A 341 -8.88 5.32 -1.18
N LEU A 342 -7.85 6.17 -1.29
CA LEU A 342 -8.00 7.54 -1.75
C LEU A 342 -8.21 7.63 -3.26
N THR A 343 -7.46 6.86 -4.05
CA THR A 343 -7.28 7.14 -5.48
C THR A 343 -8.38 6.54 -6.36
N LEU A 344 -8.88 5.38 -5.98
CA LEU A 344 -10.05 4.68 -6.48
C LEU A 344 -11.33 5.09 -5.75
N GLY A 345 -11.24 5.78 -4.62
CA GLY A 345 -12.37 6.30 -3.85
C GLY A 345 -13.23 5.19 -3.26
N ARG A 346 -12.66 4.44 -2.31
CA ARG A 346 -13.28 3.25 -1.72
C ARG A 346 -13.02 3.12 -0.23
N LEU A 347 -13.77 2.22 0.39
CA LEU A 347 -13.39 1.55 1.62
C LEU A 347 -13.23 0.05 1.33
N ASN A 348 -12.25 -0.59 1.97
CA ASN A 348 -12.01 -2.02 1.93
C ASN A 348 -12.05 -2.60 3.34
N ARG A 349 -12.45 -3.86 3.47
CA ARG A 349 -12.52 -4.60 4.73
C ARG A 349 -11.42 -5.65 4.81
N VAL A 350 -10.74 -5.75 5.94
CA VAL A 350 -9.68 -6.74 6.19
C VAL A 350 -10.08 -7.65 7.35
N PHE A 351 -10.11 -8.94 7.09
CA PHE A 351 -10.22 -10.01 8.07
C PHE A 351 -8.82 -10.53 8.40
N LEU A 352 -8.53 -10.78 9.67
CA LEU A 352 -7.27 -11.34 10.13
C LEU A 352 -7.50 -12.64 10.92
N GLU A 353 -6.54 -13.54 10.86
CA GLU A 353 -6.43 -14.70 11.71
C GLU A 353 -4.96 -15.00 12.03
N GLU A 354 -4.74 -15.80 13.08
CA GLU A 354 -3.44 -16.30 13.44
C GLU A 354 -3.35 -17.80 13.08
N VAL A 355 -2.36 -18.15 12.26
CA VAL A 355 -2.11 -19.51 11.79
C VAL A 355 -0.69 -19.89 12.19
N GLU A 356 -0.53 -20.91 13.03
CA GLU A 356 0.78 -21.39 13.49
C GLU A 356 1.68 -20.27 14.05
N GLY A 357 1.10 -19.36 14.83
CA GLY A 357 1.81 -18.22 15.44
C GLY A 357 2.08 -17.04 14.49
N VAL A 358 1.53 -17.08 13.28
CA VAL A 358 1.73 -16.04 12.25
C VAL A 358 0.40 -15.39 11.88
N TRP A 359 0.37 -14.06 11.95
CA TRP A 359 -0.78 -13.28 11.53
C TRP A 359 -0.86 -13.16 10.02
N GLN A 360 -2.00 -13.53 9.46
CA GLN A 360 -2.31 -13.41 8.03
C GLN A 360 -3.81 -13.13 7.85
N GLY A 361 -4.33 -13.04 6.61
CA GLY A 361 -5.75 -12.75 6.44
C GLY A 361 -6.19 -12.38 5.03
N ALA A 362 -7.44 -11.91 4.92
CA ALA A 362 -8.07 -11.58 3.65
C ALA A 362 -8.54 -10.12 3.57
N VAL A 363 -8.48 -9.56 2.37
CA VAL A 363 -9.09 -8.28 2.03
C VAL A 363 -10.30 -8.46 1.10
N PHE A 364 -11.34 -7.67 1.36
CA PHE A 364 -12.58 -7.59 0.61
C PHE A 364 -12.86 -6.14 0.24
N LEU A 365 -13.48 -5.92 -0.92
CA LEU A 365 -13.98 -4.60 -1.28
C LEU A 365 -15.27 -4.32 -0.50
N HIS A 366 -15.43 -3.12 0.05
CA HIS A 366 -16.57 -2.80 0.91
C HIS A 366 -17.47 -1.69 0.33
N SER A 367 -17.03 -0.43 0.32
CA SER A 367 -17.84 0.69 -0.21
C SER A 367 -17.10 1.37 -1.33
N GLY A 368 -17.84 1.97 -2.27
CA GLY A 368 -17.26 2.71 -3.37
C GLY A 368 -18.25 3.62 -4.06
N GLY A 369 -17.85 4.17 -5.20
CA GLY A 369 -18.67 5.09 -5.99
C GLY A 369 -18.44 6.55 -5.63
N HIS A 370 -18.67 7.42 -6.61
CA HIS A 370 -18.66 8.86 -6.42
C HIS A 370 -20.10 9.36 -6.33
N ASP A 371 -20.33 10.31 -5.43
CA ASP A 371 -21.59 11.00 -5.25
C ASP A 371 -21.30 12.42 -4.75
N ALA A 372 -21.79 13.45 -5.45
CA ALA A 372 -21.53 14.84 -5.11
C ALA A 372 -22.29 15.26 -3.84
N GLU A 373 -23.47 14.69 -3.64
CA GLU A 373 -24.33 14.87 -2.48
C GLU A 373 -23.82 14.12 -1.26
N GLY A 374 -23.02 13.05 -1.48
CA GLY A 374 -22.35 12.28 -0.44
C GLY A 374 -23.27 11.38 0.39
N GLN A 375 -24.32 10.85 -0.22
CA GLN A 375 -25.33 9.97 0.38
C GLN A 375 -25.22 8.51 -0.12
N ILE A 376 -24.87 8.31 -1.38
CA ILE A 376 -24.75 6.99 -2.04
C ILE A 376 -23.34 6.70 -2.58
N GLY A 377 -22.37 7.54 -2.22
CA GLY A 377 -20.97 7.44 -2.61
C GLY A 377 -20.08 8.47 -1.90
N PHE A 378 -18.80 8.46 -2.25
CA PHE A 378 -17.82 9.38 -1.68
C PHE A 378 -17.74 10.69 -2.46
N THR A 379 -17.70 11.81 -1.76
CA THR A 379 -17.53 13.14 -2.38
C THR A 379 -16.11 13.37 -2.90
N ALA A 380 -15.11 12.80 -2.23
CA ALA A 380 -13.68 12.95 -2.53
C ALA A 380 -12.90 11.72 -2.01
N GLY A 381 -11.58 11.74 -2.10
CA GLY A 381 -10.74 10.59 -1.72
C GLY A 381 -10.67 10.39 -0.19
N PRO A 382 -11.16 9.26 0.37
CA PRO A 382 -11.13 9.02 1.81
C PRO A 382 -9.71 8.79 2.32
N ASN A 383 -9.28 9.62 3.29
CA ASN A 383 -7.91 9.62 3.82
C ASN A 383 -7.80 9.28 5.31
N ARG A 384 -8.75 9.75 6.11
CA ARG A 384 -8.79 9.53 7.55
C ARG A 384 -10.12 8.94 7.94
N ILE A 385 -10.11 8.00 8.86
CA ILE A 385 -11.30 7.42 9.46
C ILE A 385 -11.11 7.37 10.97
N VAL A 386 -12.05 7.96 11.71
CA VAL A 386 -12.06 7.92 13.18
C VAL A 386 -13.46 7.58 13.66
N LYS A 387 -13.57 6.89 14.80
CA LYS A 387 -14.85 6.64 15.44
C LYS A 387 -15.18 7.81 16.36
N GLY A 388 -16.39 8.35 16.24
CA GLY A 388 -16.89 9.41 17.12
C GLY A 388 -17.57 8.86 18.37
N PRO A 389 -17.92 9.73 19.33
CA PRO A 389 -18.59 9.34 20.58
C PRO A 389 -20.03 8.82 20.37
N ASP A 390 -20.63 9.05 19.20
CA ASP A 390 -21.94 8.49 18.82
C ASP A 390 -21.84 7.11 18.14
N GLU A 391 -20.69 6.44 18.28
CA GLU A 391 -20.39 5.12 17.72
C GLU A 391 -20.43 5.05 16.18
N LYS A 392 -20.42 6.22 15.51
CA LYS A 392 -20.34 6.34 14.05
C LYS A 392 -18.91 6.60 13.58
N TYR A 393 -18.68 6.42 12.29
CA TYR A 393 -17.36 6.57 11.68
C TYR A 393 -17.31 7.84 10.84
N TYR A 394 -16.31 8.69 11.07
CA TYR A 394 -16.13 9.95 10.37
C TYR A 394 -15.00 9.81 9.35
N LEU A 395 -15.24 10.26 8.12
CA LEU A 395 -14.36 10.10 6.97
C LEU A 395 -13.87 11.47 6.51
N GLY A 396 -12.60 11.76 6.76
CA GLY A 396 -11.93 12.97 6.28
C GLY A 396 -11.32 12.73 4.91
N HIS A 397 -11.60 13.62 3.96
CA HIS A 397 -11.17 13.46 2.57
C HIS A 397 -10.02 14.40 2.21
N ILE A 398 -9.19 13.96 1.26
CA ILE A 398 -8.07 14.74 0.76
C ILE A 398 -7.82 14.48 -0.73
N GLY A 399 -7.19 15.45 -1.39
CA GLY A 399 -6.70 15.31 -2.75
C GLY A 399 -5.83 16.49 -3.16
N HIS A 400 -5.25 16.40 -4.36
CA HIS A 400 -4.60 17.52 -5.02
C HIS A 400 -4.49 17.34 -6.53
N GLY A 401 -3.95 16.22 -6.99
CA GLY A 401 -3.70 16.06 -8.42
C GLY A 401 -2.84 14.85 -8.75
N GLY A 402 -2.71 14.53 -10.04
CA GLY A 402 -2.02 13.31 -10.47
C GLY A 402 -2.69 12.09 -9.86
N LEU A 403 -1.91 11.25 -9.16
CA LEU A 403 -2.39 10.02 -8.50
C LEU A 403 -2.71 10.19 -7.01
N TRP A 404 -2.75 11.43 -6.49
CA TRP A 404 -3.10 11.70 -5.09
C TRP A 404 -4.40 12.51 -5.07
N GLN A 405 -5.45 11.87 -5.54
CA GLN A 405 -6.83 12.35 -5.56
C GLN A 405 -7.72 11.18 -5.94
N PHE A 406 -9.01 11.25 -5.62
CA PHE A 406 -9.98 10.35 -6.22
C PHE A 406 -10.04 10.64 -7.72
N LEU A 407 -9.62 9.67 -8.54
CA LEU A 407 -9.54 9.86 -9.98
C LEU A 407 -10.94 9.89 -10.60
N PRO A 408 -11.23 10.86 -11.49
CA PRO A 408 -12.43 10.81 -12.30
C PRO A 408 -12.37 9.63 -13.28
N LYS A 409 -13.53 9.05 -13.58
CA LYS A 409 -13.70 8.12 -14.69
C LYS A 409 -13.54 8.87 -16.02
N PRO A 410 -13.31 8.17 -17.15
CA PRO A 410 -13.33 8.81 -18.46
C PRO A 410 -14.63 9.62 -18.65
N ASN A 411 -14.50 10.90 -19.00
CA ASN A 411 -15.59 11.84 -19.20
C ASN A 411 -16.37 12.25 -17.93
N GLU A 412 -15.80 12.04 -16.73
CA GLU A 412 -16.31 12.58 -15.46
C GLU A 412 -15.55 13.88 -15.10
N GLU A 413 -16.25 14.84 -14.50
CA GLU A 413 -15.62 16.05 -13.97
C GLU A 413 -14.62 15.73 -12.84
N PRO A 414 -13.59 16.57 -12.62
CA PRO A 414 -12.69 16.39 -11.49
C PRO A 414 -13.45 16.41 -10.16
N LYS A 415 -13.08 15.48 -9.28
CA LYS A 415 -13.67 15.36 -7.95
C LYS A 415 -13.06 16.40 -7.01
N PRO A 416 -13.81 16.91 -6.01
CA PRO A 416 -13.27 17.73 -4.94
C PRO A 416 -12.05 17.10 -4.27
N HIS A 417 -11.20 17.95 -3.69
CA HIS A 417 -10.00 17.54 -2.95
C HIS A 417 -10.17 17.61 -1.43
N TYR A 418 -11.38 17.84 -0.98
CA TYR A 418 -11.78 18.04 0.40
C TYR A 418 -13.14 17.37 0.62
N GLY A 419 -13.49 17.15 1.88
CA GLY A 419 -14.76 16.52 2.24
C GLY A 419 -14.72 15.93 3.64
N LEU A 420 -15.92 15.79 4.23
CA LEU A 420 -16.15 15.18 5.53
C LEU A 420 -17.49 14.45 5.45
N GLN A 421 -17.46 13.13 5.59
CA GLN A 421 -18.66 12.30 5.59
C GLN A 421 -18.76 11.50 6.89
N ARG A 422 -19.98 11.12 7.26
CA ARG A 422 -20.26 10.22 8.38
C ARG A 422 -20.84 8.91 7.85
N LEU A 423 -20.28 7.80 8.28
CA LEU A 423 -20.69 6.45 7.97
C LEU A 423 -21.30 5.80 9.22
N SER A 424 -22.46 5.17 9.05
CA SER A 424 -23.12 4.37 10.09
C SER A 424 -23.58 3.05 9.49
N PHE A 425 -23.57 1.97 10.29
CA PHE A 425 -24.14 0.70 9.87
C PHE A 425 -25.65 0.70 10.07
N VAL A 426 -26.39 0.11 9.14
CA VAL A 426 -27.86 -0.02 9.25
C VAL A 426 -28.25 -1.31 9.95
N SER A 427 -29.26 -1.26 10.82
CA SER A 427 -29.80 -2.46 11.49
C SER A 427 -30.58 -3.38 10.55
N ASP A 428 -31.23 -2.78 9.55
CA ASP A 428 -32.17 -3.46 8.67
C ASP A 428 -31.42 -4.03 7.47
N VAL A 429 -31.03 -5.29 7.59
CA VAL A 429 -30.32 -6.03 6.53
C VAL A 429 -31.29 -6.28 5.36
N PRO A 430 -30.97 -5.87 4.12
CA PRO A 430 -31.79 -6.16 2.95
C PRO A 430 -32.00 -7.67 2.76
N GLY A 431 -33.20 -8.10 2.37
CA GLY A 431 -33.57 -9.52 2.31
C GLY A 431 -32.68 -10.37 1.40
N ASP A 432 -32.25 -9.80 0.27
CA ASP A 432 -31.40 -10.43 -0.74
C ASP A 432 -29.89 -10.21 -0.52
N PHE A 433 -29.50 -9.49 0.55
CA PHE A 433 -28.10 -9.22 0.85
C PHE A 433 -27.35 -10.47 1.31
N ASN A 434 -26.17 -10.72 0.72
CA ASN A 434 -25.17 -11.65 1.24
C ASN A 434 -23.76 -11.18 0.81
N GLU A 435 -22.72 -11.59 1.54
CA GLU A 435 -21.32 -11.34 1.20
C GLU A 435 -20.41 -12.36 1.88
N MET A 436 -19.13 -12.41 1.47
CA MET A 436 -18.11 -13.16 2.21
C MET A 436 -17.71 -12.40 3.46
N VAL A 437 -17.92 -12.95 4.65
CA VAL A 437 -17.51 -12.35 5.93
C VAL A 437 -16.03 -12.60 6.21
N ALA A 438 -15.55 -13.81 5.94
CA ALA A 438 -14.16 -14.21 6.20
C ALA A 438 -13.72 -15.29 5.22
N ILE A 439 -12.42 -15.38 4.99
CA ILE A 439 -11.75 -16.52 4.35
C ILE A 439 -10.72 -17.00 5.36
N ARG A 440 -10.76 -18.29 5.70
CA ARG A 440 -9.89 -18.91 6.69
C ARG A 440 -9.02 -20.00 6.09
N ASP A 441 -7.80 -20.05 6.58
CA ASP A 441 -6.93 -21.20 6.37
C ASP A 441 -7.42 -22.43 7.14
N LYS A 442 -7.24 -23.60 6.54
CA LYS A 442 -7.62 -24.89 7.12
C LYS A 442 -6.81 -26.01 6.44
N PRO A 443 -6.64 -27.18 7.06
CA PRO A 443 -5.88 -28.28 6.47
C PRO A 443 -6.28 -28.66 5.04
N GLY A 444 -5.40 -28.47 4.06
CA GLY A 444 -5.61 -28.85 2.66
C GLY A 444 -6.56 -27.95 1.86
N GLY A 445 -6.89 -26.74 2.34
CA GLY A 445 -7.67 -25.79 1.56
C GLY A 445 -8.13 -24.54 2.32
N LEU A 446 -9.23 -23.92 1.89
CA LEU A 446 -9.79 -22.71 2.52
C LEU A 446 -11.22 -22.94 3.01
N GLU A 447 -11.67 -22.12 3.95
CA GLU A 447 -13.08 -22.02 4.35
C GLU A 447 -13.57 -20.58 4.16
N ILE A 448 -14.66 -20.41 3.42
CA ILE A 448 -15.30 -19.10 3.20
C ILE A 448 -16.52 -19.02 4.09
N GLU A 449 -16.59 -18.01 4.94
CA GLU A 449 -17.78 -17.69 5.73
C GLU A 449 -18.64 -16.67 4.98
N LEU A 450 -19.95 -16.91 4.93
CA LEU A 450 -20.95 -16.06 4.32
C LEU A 450 -21.80 -15.36 5.39
N PHE A 451 -22.26 -14.15 5.07
CA PHE A 451 -23.11 -13.36 5.96
C PHE A 451 -24.46 -14.05 6.22
N LYS A 452 -25.08 -14.56 5.15
CA LYS A 452 -26.28 -15.41 5.21
C LYS A 452 -25.98 -16.82 4.73
N ALA A 453 -26.72 -17.76 5.29
CA ALA A 453 -26.70 -19.15 4.87
C ALA A 453 -27.14 -19.29 3.41
N ILE A 454 -26.57 -20.27 2.73
CA ILE A 454 -27.03 -20.76 1.42
C ILE A 454 -27.46 -22.23 1.56
N ASP A 455 -28.17 -22.75 0.57
CA ASP A 455 -28.50 -24.18 0.48
C ASP A 455 -27.55 -24.94 -0.47
N GLN A 456 -27.73 -26.27 -0.53
CA GLN A 456 -26.91 -27.15 -1.37
C GLN A 456 -27.11 -26.87 -2.86
N SER A 457 -28.32 -26.51 -3.31
CA SER A 457 -28.60 -26.19 -4.71
C SER A 457 -27.86 -24.92 -5.14
N GLN A 458 -27.85 -23.91 -4.27
CA GLN A 458 -27.04 -22.72 -4.46
C GLN A 458 -25.55 -23.07 -4.52
N LEU A 459 -25.03 -23.87 -3.57
CA LEU A 459 -23.63 -24.31 -3.59
C LEU A 459 -23.28 -25.01 -4.92
N ASP A 460 -24.12 -25.93 -5.39
CA ASP A 460 -23.91 -26.69 -6.62
C ASP A 460 -23.80 -25.77 -7.84
N GLY A 461 -24.62 -24.71 -7.89
CA GLY A 461 -24.60 -23.68 -8.94
C GLY A 461 -23.41 -22.72 -8.92
N ILE A 462 -22.66 -22.63 -7.80
CA ILE A 462 -21.49 -21.74 -7.70
C ILE A 462 -20.40 -22.19 -8.67
N GLN A 463 -19.97 -21.25 -9.51
CA GLN A 463 -18.77 -21.37 -10.32
C GLN A 463 -17.59 -20.72 -9.60
N LEU A 464 -16.59 -21.53 -9.27
CA LEU A 464 -15.40 -21.08 -8.56
C LEU A 464 -14.30 -20.72 -9.57
N ALA A 465 -13.62 -19.61 -9.32
CA ALA A 465 -12.38 -19.28 -10.02
C ALA A 465 -11.33 -18.85 -9.00
N THR A 466 -10.24 -19.61 -8.95
CA THR A 466 -9.17 -19.42 -7.97
C THR A 466 -7.82 -19.35 -8.65
N LYS A 467 -6.99 -18.43 -8.18
CA LYS A 467 -5.61 -18.30 -8.62
C LYS A 467 -4.74 -17.83 -7.47
N GLN A 468 -3.44 -18.10 -7.54
CA GLN A 468 -2.49 -17.57 -6.58
C GLN A 468 -1.25 -17.00 -7.25
N TRP A 469 -0.54 -16.15 -6.53
CA TRP A 469 0.75 -15.58 -6.93
C TRP A 469 1.51 -15.10 -5.69
N THR A 470 2.79 -14.82 -5.83
CA THR A 470 3.63 -14.16 -4.84
C THR A 470 4.24 -12.89 -5.44
N TYR A 471 5.18 -12.26 -4.74
CA TYR A 471 5.89 -11.08 -5.19
C TYR A 471 7.41 -11.23 -5.01
N VAL A 472 8.16 -10.43 -5.78
CA VAL A 472 9.62 -10.28 -5.60
C VAL A 472 9.90 -8.81 -5.28
N PRO A 473 10.15 -8.45 -4.00
CA PRO A 473 10.43 -7.08 -3.59
C PRO A 473 11.79 -6.62 -4.09
N THR A 474 11.84 -5.77 -5.12
CA THR A 474 13.12 -5.29 -5.71
C THR A 474 13.32 -3.79 -5.53
N ASN A 475 14.52 -3.29 -5.83
CA ASN A 475 14.79 -1.85 -5.88
C ASN A 475 14.06 -1.12 -7.05
N GLY A 476 13.29 -1.84 -7.86
CA GLY A 476 12.37 -1.24 -8.84
C GLY A 476 11.14 -0.64 -8.17
N TYR A 477 10.48 0.33 -8.82
CA TYR A 477 9.22 0.86 -8.31
C TYR A 477 8.11 -0.17 -8.54
N GLY A 478 7.60 -0.73 -7.44
CA GLY A 478 6.53 -1.70 -7.47
C GLY A 478 6.93 -3.11 -7.87
N GLY A 479 5.94 -3.98 -7.94
CA GLY A 479 6.08 -5.35 -8.42
C GLY A 479 4.85 -5.79 -9.20
N ARG A 480 5.05 -6.85 -9.99
CA ARG A 480 3.97 -7.60 -10.63
C ARG A 480 3.75 -8.89 -9.85
N ASN A 481 2.59 -9.50 -10.06
CA ASN A 481 2.36 -10.88 -9.67
C ASN A 481 3.47 -11.76 -10.23
N PHE A 482 4.07 -12.58 -9.36
CA PHE A 482 5.09 -13.56 -9.69
C PHE A 482 4.55 -14.96 -9.39
N GLY A 483 4.83 -15.94 -10.24
CA GLY A 483 4.32 -17.29 -10.03
C GLY A 483 2.81 -17.40 -10.17
N GLU A 484 2.16 -16.60 -11.05
CA GLU A 484 0.70 -16.63 -11.16
C GLU A 484 0.22 -17.96 -11.74
N GLU A 485 -0.59 -18.68 -10.98
CA GLU A 485 -1.13 -19.99 -11.35
C GLU A 485 -2.59 -20.17 -10.94
N GLY A 486 -3.32 -21.01 -11.67
CA GLY A 486 -4.66 -21.42 -11.28
C GLY A 486 -4.59 -22.44 -10.15
N LEU A 487 -5.51 -22.34 -9.19
CA LEU A 487 -5.66 -23.34 -8.14
C LEU A 487 -6.84 -24.25 -8.45
N GLU A 488 -6.58 -25.55 -8.54
CA GLU A 488 -7.63 -26.55 -8.69
C GLU A 488 -8.39 -26.73 -7.37
N ILE A 489 -9.70 -26.86 -7.47
CA ILE A 489 -10.59 -27.14 -6.35
C ILE A 489 -11.15 -28.55 -6.57
N THR A 490 -10.70 -29.50 -5.74
CA THR A 490 -11.09 -30.91 -5.90
C THR A 490 -12.39 -31.24 -5.18
N LYS A 491 -12.80 -30.41 -4.23
CA LYS A 491 -14.04 -30.60 -3.45
C LYS A 491 -14.55 -29.26 -2.92
N LYS A 492 -15.89 -29.10 -2.93
CA LYS A 492 -16.62 -28.02 -2.23
C LYS A 492 -17.67 -28.63 -1.31
N GLU A 493 -17.75 -28.17 -0.06
CA GLU A 493 -18.69 -28.70 0.94
C GLU A 493 -19.34 -27.57 1.72
N LEU A 494 -20.63 -27.73 2.03
CA LEU A 494 -21.40 -26.78 2.82
C LEU A 494 -21.41 -27.19 4.29
N SER A 495 -21.24 -26.24 5.20
CA SER A 495 -21.47 -26.47 6.63
C SER A 495 -22.95 -26.75 6.92
N LYS A 496 -23.22 -27.39 8.06
CA LYS A 496 -24.60 -27.71 8.51
C LYS A 496 -25.52 -26.49 8.62
N ASP A 497 -24.96 -25.33 8.98
CA ASP A 497 -25.67 -24.05 9.10
C ASP A 497 -25.78 -23.28 7.77
N GLY A 498 -25.24 -23.81 6.68
CA GLY A 498 -25.23 -23.17 5.36
C GLY A 498 -24.34 -21.94 5.25
N LYS A 499 -23.63 -21.54 6.32
CA LYS A 499 -22.85 -20.28 6.35
C LYS A 499 -21.40 -20.43 5.94
N ARG A 500 -20.89 -21.63 5.78
CA ARG A 500 -19.48 -21.86 5.45
C ARG A 500 -19.34 -22.81 4.27
N ILE A 501 -18.49 -22.42 3.33
CA ILE A 501 -18.09 -23.24 2.19
C ILE A 501 -16.65 -23.68 2.41
N ARG A 502 -16.45 -24.98 2.60
CA ARG A 502 -15.13 -25.61 2.65
C ARG A 502 -14.67 -25.92 1.23
N LEU A 503 -13.49 -25.44 0.86
CA LEU A 503 -12.84 -25.74 -0.42
C LEU A 503 -11.59 -26.60 -0.15
N THR A 504 -11.47 -27.72 -0.84
CA THR A 504 -10.22 -28.53 -0.85
C THR A 504 -9.36 -28.12 -2.02
N MET A 505 -8.13 -27.71 -1.75
CA MET A 505 -7.23 -27.05 -2.71
C MET A 505 -5.78 -27.53 -2.48
N PRO A 506 -5.40 -28.72 -2.99
CA PRO A 506 -4.08 -29.31 -2.72
C PRO A 506 -2.89 -28.48 -3.22
N GLY A 507 -3.12 -27.54 -4.15
CA GLY A 507 -2.08 -26.70 -4.75
C GLY A 507 -1.74 -25.43 -3.97
N ILE A 508 -2.36 -25.15 -2.82
CA ILE A 508 -2.09 -23.93 -2.03
C ILE A 508 -0.61 -23.84 -1.67
N ARG A 509 -0.03 -22.65 -1.82
CA ARG A 509 1.36 -22.35 -1.42
C ARG A 509 1.41 -21.48 -0.17
N ASP A 510 2.51 -21.60 0.57
CA ASP A 510 2.83 -20.79 1.76
C ASP A 510 4.31 -20.35 1.74
N ASN A 511 4.87 -19.99 2.90
CA ASN A 511 6.28 -19.61 3.06
C ASN A 511 7.28 -20.78 3.01
N SER A 512 6.85 -22.02 2.79
CA SER A 512 7.78 -23.12 2.56
C SER A 512 8.69 -22.77 1.37
N PRO A 513 10.02 -23.07 1.42
CA PRO A 513 11.02 -22.56 0.48
C PRO A 513 10.52 -22.53 -0.97
N PRO A 514 10.29 -21.34 -1.56
CA PRO A 514 9.67 -21.26 -2.87
C PRO A 514 10.69 -20.88 -3.96
N PHE A 515 10.20 -20.61 -5.17
CA PHE A 515 10.92 -20.36 -6.42
C PHE A 515 12.14 -19.42 -6.39
N VAL A 516 12.27 -18.51 -5.40
CA VAL A 516 13.39 -17.58 -5.30
C VAL A 516 14.14 -17.83 -3.99
N THR A 517 15.20 -18.62 -4.02
CA THR A 517 16.13 -18.78 -2.89
C THR A 517 17.56 -18.53 -3.36
N HIS A 518 18.02 -17.27 -3.34
CA HIS A 518 19.42 -17.00 -3.65
C HIS A 518 19.96 -15.75 -2.94
N GLN A 519 21.14 -15.90 -2.32
CA GLN A 519 21.85 -14.85 -1.57
C GLN A 519 20.91 -14.07 -0.63
N LYS A 520 20.54 -12.84 -1.03
CA LYS A 520 19.79 -11.87 -0.21
C LYS A 520 18.29 -11.85 -0.52
N TYR A 521 17.85 -12.47 -1.61
CA TYR A 521 16.46 -12.51 -2.02
C TYR A 521 15.84 -13.87 -1.67
N SER A 522 14.72 -13.81 -0.97
CA SER A 522 13.88 -14.95 -0.65
C SER A 522 12.42 -14.56 -0.72
N ASN A 523 11.57 -15.36 -1.33
CA ASN A 523 10.12 -15.15 -1.19
C ASN A 523 9.51 -15.90 0.01
N GLU A 524 10.32 -16.61 0.81
CA GLU A 524 9.91 -17.17 2.10
C GLU A 524 9.37 -16.11 3.06
N ASN A 525 9.76 -14.84 2.91
CA ASN A 525 9.30 -13.76 3.80
C ASN A 525 8.33 -12.80 3.09
N VAL A 526 7.66 -13.27 2.04
CA VAL A 526 6.71 -12.47 1.25
C VAL A 526 5.30 -13.05 1.29
N GLY A 527 5.16 -14.37 1.44
CA GLY A 527 3.87 -15.05 1.36
C GLY A 527 3.30 -15.13 -0.06
N TRP A 528 2.10 -15.70 -0.14
CA TRP A 528 1.32 -15.84 -1.36
C TRP A 528 -0.02 -15.12 -1.23
N VAL A 529 -0.58 -14.68 -2.34
CA VAL A 529 -1.92 -14.14 -2.43
C VAL A 529 -2.76 -15.14 -3.20
N ILE A 530 -3.90 -15.52 -2.63
CA ILE A 530 -4.92 -16.36 -3.25
C ILE A 530 -6.13 -15.48 -3.55
N GLU A 531 -6.48 -15.32 -4.82
CA GLU A 531 -7.75 -14.74 -5.24
C GLU A 531 -8.81 -15.83 -5.30
N VAL A 532 -9.93 -15.61 -4.62
CA VAL A 532 -11.08 -16.53 -4.58
C VAL A 532 -12.31 -15.82 -5.13
N LYS A 533 -12.93 -16.38 -6.17
CA LYS A 533 -14.15 -15.85 -6.80
C LYS A 533 -15.31 -16.84 -6.75
N LEU A 534 -16.46 -16.37 -6.28
CA LEU A 534 -17.71 -17.12 -6.16
C LEU A 534 -18.73 -16.56 -7.15
N LYS A 535 -18.69 -17.05 -8.38
CA LYS A 535 -19.64 -16.63 -9.43
C LYS A 535 -20.95 -17.40 -9.33
N ASN A 536 -22.01 -16.82 -9.87
CA ASN A 536 -23.37 -17.36 -9.86
C ASN A 536 -23.96 -17.54 -8.46
N LEU A 537 -23.43 -16.81 -7.47
CA LEU A 537 -24.05 -16.59 -6.18
C LEU A 537 -24.35 -15.10 -6.03
N GLN A 538 -25.53 -14.76 -5.53
CA GLN A 538 -25.89 -13.37 -5.27
C GLN A 538 -25.10 -12.86 -4.05
N LEU A 539 -23.95 -12.23 -4.31
CA LEU A 539 -23.11 -11.58 -3.31
C LEU A 539 -22.97 -10.10 -3.65
N TYR A 540 -22.85 -9.25 -2.63
CA TYR A 540 -22.56 -7.84 -2.83
C TYR A 540 -21.21 -7.63 -3.56
N LYS A 541 -20.18 -8.39 -3.16
CA LYS A 541 -18.92 -8.60 -3.89
C LYS A 541 -18.62 -10.09 -3.91
N ASP A 542 -18.16 -10.57 -5.05
CA ASP A 542 -17.96 -12.00 -5.34
C ASP A 542 -16.51 -12.45 -5.24
N THR A 543 -15.60 -11.57 -4.81
CA THR A 543 -14.16 -11.80 -4.82
C THR A 543 -13.54 -11.41 -3.48
N GLY A 544 -12.67 -12.27 -2.95
CA GLY A 544 -11.77 -11.98 -1.84
C GLY A 544 -10.32 -12.32 -2.18
N TRP A 545 -9.36 -11.66 -1.53
CA TRP A 545 -7.92 -11.93 -1.68
C TRP A 545 -7.33 -12.29 -0.33
N TYR A 546 -6.87 -13.54 -0.19
CA TYR A 546 -6.28 -14.07 1.03
C TYR A 546 -4.75 -14.07 0.93
N THR A 547 -4.05 -13.55 1.93
CA THR A 547 -2.61 -13.66 2.05
C THR A 547 -2.26 -14.88 2.88
N MET A 548 -1.52 -15.81 2.28
CA MET A 548 -1.08 -17.08 2.84
C MET A 548 0.42 -17.00 3.18
N ILE A 549 0.72 -16.99 4.48
CA ILE A 549 2.09 -16.99 5.01
C ILE A 549 2.42 -18.37 5.57
N ARG A 550 1.50 -18.96 6.32
CA ARG A 550 1.50 -20.35 6.79
C ARG A 550 0.22 -21.04 6.35
N HIS A 551 0.34 -22.26 5.83
CA HIS A 551 -0.80 -23.12 5.52
C HIS A 551 -0.85 -24.26 6.54
N GLN A 552 -1.97 -24.45 7.22
CA GLN A 552 -2.17 -25.63 8.08
C GLN A 552 -1.97 -26.91 7.27
N GLY A 553 -1.02 -27.74 7.70
CA GLY A 553 -0.65 -28.97 6.99
C GLY A 553 0.41 -28.78 5.89
N GLY A 554 0.92 -27.56 5.70
CA GLY A 554 2.03 -27.22 4.81
C GLY A 554 1.61 -26.94 3.37
N GLY A 555 2.26 -25.96 2.73
CA GLY A 555 2.04 -25.61 1.34
C GLY A 555 2.62 -26.60 0.32
N SER A 556 2.05 -26.61 -0.88
CA SER A 556 2.52 -27.38 -2.03
C SER A 556 3.85 -26.85 -2.57
N THR A 557 4.79 -27.77 -2.80
CA THR A 557 6.12 -27.49 -3.37
C THR A 557 6.20 -27.79 -4.88
N GLN A 558 5.09 -28.23 -5.51
CA GLN A 558 5.08 -28.61 -6.92
C GLN A 558 5.33 -27.39 -7.83
N LEU A 559 6.05 -27.55 -8.95
CA LEU A 559 6.35 -26.46 -9.88
C LEU A 559 5.14 -26.07 -10.77
N VAL A 560 4.98 -24.78 -11.05
CA VAL A 560 3.80 -24.14 -11.68
C VAL A 560 3.45 -24.67 -13.09
N ALA A 561 4.42 -25.12 -13.88
CA ALA A 561 4.23 -25.42 -15.31
C ALA A 561 3.85 -26.87 -15.65
N ALA A 562 3.43 -27.67 -14.67
CA ALA A 562 3.19 -29.11 -14.81
C ALA A 562 2.11 -29.51 -15.84
N GLY A 563 1.37 -28.56 -16.45
CA GLY A 563 0.29 -28.83 -17.40
C GLY A 563 0.69 -29.03 -18.87
N PHE A 564 1.95 -28.78 -19.25
CA PHE A 564 2.42 -28.98 -20.63
C PHE A 564 3.70 -29.83 -20.67
N ASP A 565 3.69 -30.89 -21.48
CA ASP A 565 4.88 -31.69 -21.73
C ASP A 565 5.82 -30.91 -22.67
N VAL A 566 6.96 -30.49 -22.14
CA VAL A 566 7.99 -29.75 -22.89
C VAL A 566 8.47 -30.48 -24.15
N LYS A 567 8.43 -31.82 -24.16
CA LYS A 567 8.83 -32.62 -25.32
C LYS A 567 7.77 -32.62 -26.42
N LYS A 568 6.49 -32.48 -26.07
CA LYS A 568 5.38 -32.47 -27.03
C LYS A 568 5.09 -31.08 -27.56
N ASP A 569 5.03 -30.08 -26.68
CA ASP A 569 4.62 -28.71 -27.02
C ASP A 569 5.58 -27.64 -26.46
N PRO A 570 6.86 -27.61 -26.89
CA PRO A 570 7.89 -26.75 -26.29
C PRO A 570 7.54 -25.26 -26.30
N MET A 571 6.89 -24.76 -27.37
CA MET A 571 6.47 -23.36 -27.46
C MET A 571 5.30 -23.02 -26.54
N LYS A 572 4.38 -23.95 -26.32
CA LYS A 572 3.25 -23.77 -25.41
C LYS A 572 3.74 -23.80 -23.96
N TYR A 573 4.64 -24.74 -23.65
CA TYR A 573 5.37 -24.79 -22.40
C TYR A 573 6.11 -23.48 -22.13
N ALA A 574 6.93 -23.00 -23.07
CA ALA A 574 7.72 -21.77 -22.90
C ALA A 574 6.84 -20.53 -22.63
N ARG A 575 5.71 -20.39 -23.33
CA ARG A 575 4.75 -19.30 -23.08
C ARG A 575 4.08 -19.40 -21.71
N ALA A 576 3.71 -20.61 -21.29
CA ALA A 576 3.13 -20.86 -19.97
C ALA A 576 4.17 -20.55 -18.87
N GLN A 577 5.39 -21.04 -19.03
CA GLN A 577 6.51 -20.79 -18.12
C GLN A 577 6.88 -19.31 -18.04
N TYR A 578 6.86 -18.60 -19.18
CA TYR A 578 7.02 -17.15 -19.19
C TYR A 578 5.91 -16.47 -18.38
N LYS A 579 4.64 -16.80 -18.63
CA LYS A 579 3.51 -16.18 -17.92
C LYS A 579 3.57 -16.43 -16.41
N ALA A 580 3.95 -17.66 -16.02
CA ALA A 580 4.07 -18.07 -14.64
C ALA A 580 5.21 -17.32 -13.93
N ILE A 581 6.42 -17.37 -14.49
CA ILE A 581 7.62 -17.00 -13.73
C ILE A 581 8.36 -15.81 -14.35
N CYS A 582 8.60 -15.80 -15.65
CA CYS A 582 9.46 -14.79 -16.27
C CYS A 582 8.77 -13.42 -16.43
N ALA A 583 7.45 -13.37 -16.63
CA ALA A 583 6.67 -12.18 -16.98
C ALA A 583 6.62 -11.11 -15.87
N ALA A 584 6.93 -11.52 -14.65
CA ALA A 584 7.06 -10.63 -13.50
C ALA A 584 8.28 -9.71 -13.63
N CYS A 585 9.37 -10.21 -14.22
CA CYS A 585 10.64 -9.51 -14.34
C CYS A 585 10.98 -9.10 -15.78
N HIS A 586 10.49 -9.81 -16.79
CA HIS A 586 10.79 -9.59 -18.20
C HIS A 586 9.52 -9.23 -18.95
N THR A 587 9.55 -8.17 -19.76
CA THR A 587 8.40 -7.78 -20.62
C THR A 587 8.53 -8.32 -22.03
N LEU A 588 7.42 -8.27 -22.78
CA LEU A 588 7.39 -8.48 -24.23
C LEU A 588 7.17 -7.18 -25.02
N ASP A 589 7.13 -6.03 -24.35
CA ASP A 589 6.76 -4.74 -24.96
C ASP A 589 7.93 -3.76 -25.11
N GLY A 590 9.13 -4.14 -24.66
CA GLY A 590 10.33 -3.30 -24.67
C GLY A 590 10.52 -2.46 -23.41
N ASN A 591 9.54 -2.42 -22.50
CA ASN A 591 9.67 -1.66 -21.25
C ASN A 591 10.58 -2.39 -20.25
N ARG A 592 11.42 -1.62 -19.55
CA ARG A 592 12.28 -2.13 -18.48
C ARG A 592 11.46 -2.45 -17.21
N LEU A 593 11.78 -3.56 -16.55
CA LEU A 593 11.30 -3.94 -15.20
C LEU A 593 12.49 -4.31 -14.30
N ALA A 594 12.37 -5.39 -13.51
CA ALA A 594 13.44 -6.02 -12.74
C ALA A 594 14.44 -6.78 -13.63
N GLY A 595 14.04 -7.21 -14.83
CA GLY A 595 14.90 -7.80 -15.85
C GLY A 595 14.73 -7.14 -17.23
N PRO A 596 15.62 -7.42 -18.19
CA PRO A 596 15.51 -6.89 -19.56
C PRO A 596 14.26 -7.43 -20.27
N SER A 597 13.63 -6.60 -21.10
CA SER A 597 12.58 -7.05 -22.02
C SER A 597 13.11 -8.18 -22.91
N PHE A 598 12.32 -9.23 -23.11
CA PHE A 598 12.62 -10.29 -24.07
C PHE A 598 12.40 -9.84 -25.53
N LYS A 599 11.60 -8.80 -25.74
CA LYS A 599 11.39 -8.22 -27.07
C LYS A 599 12.71 -7.78 -27.71
N GLY A 600 13.10 -8.42 -28.80
CA GLY A 600 14.32 -8.14 -29.56
C GLY A 600 15.60 -8.36 -28.75
N LEU A 601 15.56 -9.22 -27.72
CA LEU A 601 16.69 -9.43 -26.83
C LEU A 601 17.78 -10.26 -27.50
N PHE A 602 17.41 -11.32 -28.21
CA PHE A 602 18.35 -12.22 -28.87
C PHE A 602 19.17 -11.51 -29.95
N GLY A 603 20.47 -11.77 -29.98
CA GLY A 603 21.45 -11.14 -30.87
C GLY A 603 21.90 -9.74 -30.45
N LYS A 604 21.29 -9.13 -29.42
CA LYS A 604 21.66 -7.80 -28.94
C LYS A 604 22.98 -7.84 -28.17
N LYS A 605 23.77 -6.76 -28.24
CA LYS A 605 24.90 -6.55 -27.32
C LYS A 605 24.39 -6.06 -25.96
N GLN A 606 24.86 -6.67 -24.89
CA GLN A 606 24.47 -6.39 -23.51
C GLN A 606 25.74 -6.26 -22.66
N THR A 607 25.86 -5.19 -21.88
CA THR A 607 26.87 -5.13 -20.81
C THR A 607 26.34 -5.92 -19.61
N VAL A 608 27.17 -6.80 -19.07
CA VAL A 608 26.90 -7.59 -17.86
C VAL A 608 28.00 -7.38 -16.84
N ILE A 609 27.67 -7.57 -15.57
CA ILE A 609 28.61 -7.61 -14.46
C ILE A 609 28.89 -9.09 -14.16
N ARG A 610 30.13 -9.52 -14.39
CA ARG A 610 30.65 -10.87 -14.11
C ARG A 610 31.85 -10.72 -13.19
N ASP A 611 31.81 -11.35 -12.02
CA ASP A 611 32.86 -11.25 -10.99
C ASP A 611 33.24 -9.79 -10.63
N GLY A 612 32.22 -8.93 -10.54
CA GLY A 612 32.37 -7.49 -10.26
C GLY A 612 32.93 -6.65 -11.42
N LYS A 613 33.24 -7.26 -12.57
CA LYS A 613 33.77 -6.57 -13.76
C LYS A 613 32.71 -6.43 -14.84
N LYS A 614 32.73 -5.31 -15.56
CA LYS A 614 31.86 -5.09 -16.72
C LYS A 614 32.41 -5.81 -17.94
N VAL A 615 31.58 -6.63 -18.57
CA VAL A 615 31.90 -7.37 -19.80
C VAL A 615 30.76 -7.15 -20.80
N THR A 616 31.10 -6.88 -22.06
CA THR A 616 30.11 -6.80 -23.13
C THR A 616 29.94 -8.16 -23.77
N VAL A 617 28.73 -8.70 -23.75
CA VAL A 617 28.38 -10.00 -24.33
C VAL A 617 27.36 -9.84 -25.46
N THR A 618 27.30 -10.81 -26.38
CA THR A 618 26.15 -10.97 -27.27
C THR A 618 25.12 -11.81 -26.51
N VAL A 619 23.84 -11.44 -26.59
CA VAL A 619 22.76 -12.27 -26.06
C VAL A 619 22.46 -13.39 -27.06
N ASP A 620 23.25 -14.45 -27.02
CA ASP A 620 23.12 -15.68 -27.82
C ASP A 620 22.53 -16.84 -27.00
N ASP A 621 22.40 -18.02 -27.61
CA ASP A 621 21.83 -19.22 -26.97
C ASP A 621 22.59 -19.58 -25.69
N ASP A 622 23.92 -19.53 -25.74
CA ASP A 622 24.79 -19.84 -24.60
C ASP A 622 24.62 -18.85 -23.46
N TYR A 623 24.53 -17.55 -23.75
CA TYR A 623 24.24 -16.54 -22.74
C TYR A 623 22.86 -16.75 -22.11
N LEU A 624 21.82 -17.02 -22.89
CA LEU A 624 20.47 -17.23 -22.35
C LEU A 624 20.38 -18.51 -21.52
N LEU A 625 20.98 -19.62 -21.98
CA LEU A 625 21.04 -20.87 -21.22
C LEU A 625 21.79 -20.67 -19.89
N ARG A 626 22.95 -20.00 -19.90
CA ARG A 626 23.65 -19.63 -18.66
C ARG A 626 22.82 -18.72 -17.76
N SER A 627 22.15 -17.73 -18.33
CA SER A 627 21.29 -16.81 -17.58
C SER A 627 20.06 -17.50 -16.97
N ILE A 628 19.61 -18.63 -17.51
CA ILE A 628 18.49 -19.41 -16.97
C ILE A 628 19.00 -20.44 -15.95
N ALA A 629 20.08 -21.15 -16.28
CA ALA A 629 20.65 -22.20 -15.45
C ALA A 629 21.40 -21.64 -14.23
N THR A 630 22.06 -20.49 -14.40
CA THR A 630 22.89 -19.83 -13.36
C THR A 630 22.67 -18.30 -13.38
N PRO A 631 21.46 -17.82 -13.06
CA PRO A 631 21.03 -16.44 -13.35
C PRO A 631 21.82 -15.30 -12.73
N LEU A 632 22.66 -15.60 -11.74
CA LEU A 632 23.44 -14.62 -10.98
C LEU A 632 24.95 -14.78 -11.17
N ALA A 633 25.39 -15.68 -12.06
CA ALA A 633 26.78 -15.72 -12.52
C ALA A 633 27.12 -14.45 -13.32
N GLU A 634 26.15 -13.89 -14.03
CA GLU A 634 26.28 -12.67 -14.82
C GLU A 634 25.03 -11.83 -14.68
N THR A 635 25.14 -10.58 -14.22
CA THR A 635 23.98 -9.69 -14.06
C THR A 635 23.98 -8.61 -15.14
N PRO A 636 22.91 -8.46 -15.94
CA PRO A 636 22.78 -7.34 -16.88
C PRO A 636 22.98 -5.99 -16.21
N GLU A 637 23.85 -5.15 -16.76
CA GLU A 637 24.12 -3.83 -16.20
C GLU A 637 22.82 -3.01 -16.09
N GLY A 638 22.62 -2.39 -14.94
CA GLY A 638 21.43 -1.61 -14.65
C GLY A 638 20.22 -2.43 -14.22
N TYR A 639 20.36 -3.74 -13.94
CA TYR A 639 19.31 -4.58 -13.37
C TYR A 639 19.75 -5.15 -12.00
N PRO A 640 18.81 -5.35 -11.05
CA PRO A 640 19.13 -5.98 -9.78
C PRO A 640 19.52 -7.46 -9.97
N PRO A 641 20.47 -7.99 -9.19
CA PRO A 641 20.82 -9.41 -9.18
C PRO A 641 19.75 -10.22 -8.42
N ALA A 642 18.54 -10.26 -8.99
CA ALA A 642 17.35 -10.81 -8.35
C ALA A 642 16.67 -11.91 -9.18
N MET A 643 17.28 -12.35 -10.29
CA MET A 643 16.72 -13.43 -11.10
C MET A 643 16.81 -14.76 -10.34
N PRO A 644 15.68 -15.45 -10.10
CA PRO A 644 15.67 -16.69 -9.33
C PRO A 644 16.24 -17.87 -10.12
N ALA A 645 16.82 -18.84 -9.41
CA ALA A 645 17.11 -20.14 -9.98
C ALA A 645 15.80 -20.85 -10.35
N LEU A 646 15.57 -21.08 -11.64
CA LEU A 646 14.31 -21.61 -12.13
C LEU A 646 14.18 -23.14 -11.98
N ASN A 647 15.29 -23.82 -11.63
CA ASN A 647 15.39 -25.28 -11.52
C ASN A 647 14.77 -26.03 -12.71
N LEU A 648 14.95 -25.47 -13.91
CA LEU A 648 14.46 -26.05 -15.15
C LEU A 648 15.39 -27.14 -15.65
N SER A 649 14.83 -28.23 -16.14
CA SER A 649 15.55 -29.23 -16.91
C SER A 649 16.12 -28.62 -18.21
N VAL A 650 17.15 -29.25 -18.77
CA VAL A 650 17.79 -28.77 -20.01
C VAL A 650 16.79 -28.61 -21.16
N ALA A 651 15.79 -29.49 -21.26
CA ALA A 651 14.76 -29.40 -22.30
C ALA A 651 13.89 -28.14 -22.13
N GLU A 652 13.53 -27.81 -20.90
CA GLU A 652 12.70 -26.63 -20.56
C GLU A 652 13.47 -25.33 -20.75
N GLN A 653 14.75 -25.31 -20.41
CA GLN A 653 15.64 -24.19 -20.68
C GLN A 653 15.72 -23.91 -22.19
N LYS A 654 15.96 -24.94 -23.00
CA LYS A 654 16.02 -24.82 -24.47
C LYS A 654 14.69 -24.33 -25.06
N ALA A 655 13.56 -24.84 -24.58
CA ALA A 655 12.25 -24.39 -25.03
C ALA A 655 12.03 -22.88 -24.79
N LEU A 656 12.46 -22.36 -23.64
CA LEU A 656 12.42 -20.92 -23.35
C LEU A 656 13.34 -20.11 -24.28
N VAL A 657 14.57 -20.57 -24.51
CA VAL A 657 15.53 -19.89 -25.38
C VAL A 657 15.01 -19.80 -26.81
N GLU A 658 14.49 -20.89 -27.36
CA GLU A 658 13.88 -20.92 -28.70
C GLU A 658 12.69 -19.96 -28.81
N TRP A 659 11.88 -19.87 -27.76
CA TRP A 659 10.79 -18.90 -27.75
C TRP A 659 11.29 -17.45 -27.66
N ILE A 660 12.34 -17.17 -26.88
CA ILE A 660 12.93 -15.82 -26.78
C ILE A 660 13.49 -15.35 -28.12
N LYS A 661 14.10 -16.25 -28.90
CA LYS A 661 14.67 -15.96 -30.23
C LYS A 661 13.67 -15.38 -31.22
N ILE A 662 12.40 -15.79 -31.14
CA ILE A 662 11.37 -15.36 -32.08
C ILE A 662 10.66 -14.06 -31.67
N LEU A 663 10.95 -13.50 -30.49
CA LEU A 663 10.34 -12.26 -30.00
C LEU A 663 11.07 -11.03 -30.57
N LYS A 664 10.44 -10.32 -31.50
CA LYS A 664 11.00 -9.13 -32.18
C LYS A 664 10.48 -7.81 -31.63
#